data_AF-A0A6L2Q219-F1
#
_entry.id   AF-A0A6L2Q219-F1
#
_cell.length_a   1.000
_cell.length_b   1.000
_cell.length_c   1.000
_cell.angle_alpha   90.00
_cell.angle_beta   90.00
_cell.angle_gamma   90.00
#
_symmetry.space_group_name_H-M   'P 1'
#
loop_
_entity.id
_entity.type
_entity.pdbx_description
1 polymer ?
#
loop_
_entity_poly.entity_id
_entity_poly.type
_entity_poly.pdbx_seq_one_letter_code
_entity_poly.pdbx_strand_id
1 'polypeptide(L)'
;MVVLDLESKRHYWLTVFAQDHGVVPLHSRLEVFIAVENENDNTPLTVEPVYYPSIPENSPAGKVVVQLKAVDHDLDPTQRLTFRITSGNPGGSFSINSDTGVIKTTDRKLDRERQAEHILEVTVIDNGTPALSSTTRVVVTVEDVNDHAPECEQMFYKVTIPESTNLDTPLFQVRSNGTEDVELAVDTFLENGTWESFDPDSLSGEPILRVLCYDRDIGSNGELQYSIKAGRGMGKFKIHPKTGIVYSQRGFTAGQEYDLRIRAQDGGQPQRSHTTRVAVQVVAVPLESAHPPQLKVPNQHVEVTESDQEGYLVTLIQGYDEDGDLLWYDIVGGDERDEFFIGRDKGNVLLAKQLDWERQHEYNLTISVTDGVHTIYTQLYVTVIDINDHRPNFSQKVYTVEISENVDKGTEILRLMATDEDEDKKVFYSLHAARSPVSHSIFMIDSVTGAVFLNEKLDRETIEEHILIVMVKDQGTPSERNYARVVVTVHDHNDHPPEFTSPILQGKVFETSPVGTAVVQVYAIDRDRGQNAKISYSITSGNVGNVFSIDPEMGTVSVARELDYSVMSEYTLMVKAMDSGSPALFSTIHVHIMVTMADNAPPRFSKQEHAAEIYENQPIGTYVKHLDARSTSSLFFEIIDGNKDDMFFINPSTGVIITKRQLDYELNKFYNLSVEATNMATKARCTVIVHVLDRNDNAPRFTQSVYSGSVSEAAAIGSLVLTNTSAPLVITARDQDSELNALLSYDIIETLPRQFFHIDSSTGAIRTVMTLDHEQISEFSFHVKVSDLGKPRLSSETVAKVEISVIDVNDCPPRFLHSVYNTTLLLPTYKNVAILQVNATDPDSSVGTTLRYDIIDGNAGNVFAIDASTGVITVVDPDNIKPFPKLQLRVSDGKFSSVAKVNIRVEKSENSGLSFQKKVYTGTILENSTKVTTVAVVNVLGSALNEHVIFSILNPTDMFEIGSTSGAIRTTGVRFDREVKDKYELIVEARSNDIRGEHPRVAHVMVNVTILDINDNCPMFVNLPYYAVVSVDAQKGDMITKVHAVDMDKDDNGDVRYELIKGHGELFKVCRKTGEVTLKQNLEGHNREYELIIAAYDGGISPCSTEVPVHIKVIDKSMPVFDKQFYTDTVLENIELHSPLAVSIQAQSPLGRKLIYSIVKGNDFEEFALDFNT
;
A
#
# COMPACT_ATOMS: atom_id res chain seq x y z
N MET A 1 -1.54 -11.35 1.28
CA MET A 1 -2.66 -10.66 0.61
C MET A 1 -2.12 -9.31 0.17
N VAL A 2 -2.43 -8.86 -1.05
CA VAL A 2 -1.94 -7.57 -1.54
C VAL A 2 -2.82 -6.46 -0.94
N VAL A 3 -2.20 -5.43 -0.39
CA VAL A 3 -2.86 -4.18 0.01
C VAL A 3 -2.74 -3.22 -1.18
N LEU A 4 -3.72 -2.34 -1.37
CA LEU A 4 -3.60 -1.27 -2.35
C LEU A 4 -2.56 -0.25 -1.84
N ASP A 5 -1.81 0.35 -2.76
CA ASP A 5 -0.66 1.22 -2.48
C ASP A 5 -0.46 2.14 -3.69
N LEU A 6 -0.66 3.45 -3.53
CA LEU A 6 -0.62 4.42 -4.63
C LEU A 6 0.82 4.59 -5.16
N GLU A 7 1.78 4.53 -4.25
CA GLU A 7 3.22 4.56 -4.43
C GLU A 7 3.66 3.52 -5.46
N SER A 8 3.09 2.31 -5.40
CA SER A 8 3.26 1.24 -6.39
C SER A 8 2.35 1.36 -7.61
N LYS A 9 1.00 1.47 -7.46
CA LYS A 9 0.06 1.23 -8.58
C LYS A 9 -1.20 2.12 -8.55
N ARG A 10 -1.06 3.30 -9.17
CA ARG A 10 -2.07 4.39 -9.15
C ARG A 10 -3.45 4.12 -9.78
N HIS A 11 -3.57 3.20 -10.72
CA HIS A 11 -4.84 2.94 -11.43
C HIS A 11 -4.87 1.60 -12.16
N TYR A 12 -6.09 1.17 -12.52
CA TYR A 12 -6.41 -0.13 -13.11
C TYR A 12 -7.35 0.04 -14.31
N TRP A 13 -7.22 -0.85 -15.30
CA TRP A 13 -7.99 -0.86 -16.55
C TRP A 13 -8.61 -2.24 -16.77
N LEU A 14 -9.76 -2.48 -16.14
CA LEU A 14 -10.45 -3.76 -16.20
C LEU A 14 -11.19 -3.91 -17.53
N THR A 15 -10.87 -4.96 -18.30
CA THR A 15 -11.60 -5.28 -19.54
C THR A 15 -12.72 -6.27 -19.22
N VAL A 16 -13.98 -5.87 -19.39
CA VAL A 16 -15.16 -6.70 -19.09
C VAL A 16 -15.84 -7.19 -20.37
N PHE A 17 -16.15 -8.48 -20.45
CA PHE A 17 -16.91 -9.04 -21.59
C PHE A 17 -18.40 -9.23 -21.23
N ALA A 18 -19.26 -9.29 -22.25
CA ALA A 18 -20.64 -9.78 -22.14
C ALA A 18 -20.91 -10.75 -23.28
N GLN A 19 -21.05 -12.03 -22.97
CA GLN A 19 -21.19 -13.12 -23.94
C GLN A 19 -22.60 -13.73 -23.90
N ASP A 20 -23.27 -13.87 -25.06
CA ASP A 20 -24.58 -14.54 -25.12
C ASP A 20 -24.47 -16.07 -25.13
N HIS A 21 -25.45 -16.74 -24.53
CA HIS A 21 -25.61 -18.20 -24.61
C HIS A 21 -26.17 -18.63 -25.99
N GLY A 22 -25.62 -18.10 -27.08
CA GLY A 22 -25.87 -18.53 -28.45
C GLY A 22 -25.09 -19.80 -28.82
N VAL A 23 -25.58 -20.55 -29.81
CA VAL A 23 -24.88 -21.74 -30.35
C VAL A 23 -23.62 -21.33 -31.11
N VAL A 24 -23.63 -20.16 -31.75
CA VAL A 24 -22.44 -19.34 -31.93
C VAL A 24 -22.59 -18.21 -30.92
N PRO A 25 -21.74 -18.13 -29.87
CA PRO A 25 -21.87 -17.13 -28.83
C PRO A 25 -21.42 -15.77 -29.37
N LEU A 26 -22.38 -14.86 -29.50
CA LEU A 26 -22.13 -13.49 -29.94
C LEU A 26 -21.80 -12.66 -28.70
N HIS A 27 -20.58 -12.16 -28.64
CA HIS A 27 -20.06 -11.41 -27.50
C HIS A 27 -19.85 -9.94 -27.86
N SER A 28 -19.98 -9.08 -26.86
CA SER A 28 -19.49 -7.71 -26.86
C SER A 28 -18.44 -7.55 -25.76
N ARG A 29 -17.58 -6.53 -25.87
CA ARG A 29 -16.57 -6.17 -24.86
C ARG A 29 -16.72 -4.71 -24.42
N LEU A 30 -16.20 -4.41 -23.24
CA LEU A 30 -16.34 -3.17 -22.48
C LEU A 30 -15.03 -2.91 -21.71
N GLU A 31 -14.75 -1.66 -21.38
CA GLU A 31 -13.60 -1.25 -20.56
C GLU A 31 -14.07 -0.43 -19.37
N VAL A 32 -13.39 -0.61 -18.23
CA VAL A 32 -13.68 0.00 -16.92
C VAL A 32 -12.37 0.54 -16.35
N PHE A 33 -12.40 1.73 -15.75
CA PHE A 33 -11.24 2.37 -15.12
C PHE A 33 -11.44 2.51 -13.61
N ILE A 34 -10.42 2.22 -12.80
CA ILE A 34 -10.42 2.46 -11.35
C ILE A 34 -9.15 3.23 -10.99
N ALA A 35 -9.26 4.33 -10.25
CA ALA A 35 -8.12 5.03 -9.65
C ALA A 35 -7.98 4.73 -8.15
N VAL A 36 -6.75 4.68 -7.65
CA VAL A 36 -6.46 4.60 -6.21
C VAL A 36 -6.28 6.02 -5.65
N GLU A 37 -6.59 6.22 -4.37
CA GLU A 37 -6.48 7.48 -3.62
C GLU A 37 -5.53 7.34 -2.41
N ASN A 38 -4.71 8.37 -2.17
CA ASN A 38 -3.59 8.43 -1.20
C ASN A 38 -4.06 8.62 0.25
N GLU A 39 -3.33 8.05 1.19
CA GLU A 39 -3.29 8.35 2.62
C GLU A 39 -1.86 8.80 3.03
N ASN A 40 -1.66 9.36 4.23
CA ASN A 40 -0.34 9.87 4.65
C ASN A 40 0.36 8.86 5.57
N ASP A 41 1.11 7.94 4.98
CA ASP A 41 1.70 6.76 5.64
C ASP A 41 3.22 6.87 5.89
N ASN A 42 3.94 7.61 5.04
CA ASN A 42 5.38 7.82 5.20
C ASN A 42 5.70 8.92 6.21
N THR A 43 6.83 8.78 6.90
CA THR A 43 7.35 9.84 7.78
C THR A 43 8.29 10.76 6.99
N PRO A 44 8.17 12.10 7.10
CA PRO A 44 9.12 13.02 6.47
C PRO A 44 10.51 12.90 7.10
N LEU A 45 11.55 12.59 6.30
CA LEU A 45 12.92 12.39 6.78
C LEU A 45 13.90 13.41 6.24
N THR A 46 14.85 13.86 7.07
CA THR A 46 15.92 14.76 6.64
C THR A 46 17.04 14.01 5.92
N VAL A 47 17.61 14.65 4.89
CA VAL A 47 18.66 14.06 4.03
C VAL A 47 19.90 13.64 4.84
N GLU A 48 20.29 14.49 5.78
CA GLU A 48 21.31 14.20 6.81
C GLU A 48 20.62 13.98 8.16
N PRO A 49 21.16 13.11 9.05
CA PRO A 49 20.60 12.91 10.39
C PRO A 49 20.89 14.10 11.32
N VAL A 50 22.08 14.71 11.19
CA VAL A 50 22.55 15.86 11.98
C VAL A 50 23.36 16.79 11.09
N TYR A 51 23.18 18.11 11.26
CA TYR A 51 23.86 19.15 10.49
C TYR A 51 24.87 19.90 11.38
N TYR A 52 26.08 20.13 10.87
CA TYR A 52 27.18 20.82 11.58
C TYR A 52 27.67 22.07 10.82
N PRO A 53 26.87 23.17 10.78
CA PRO A 53 27.31 24.44 10.20
C PRO A 53 28.19 25.25 11.15
N SER A 54 29.17 25.97 10.61
CA SER A 54 29.92 27.00 11.33
C SER A 54 29.48 28.41 10.92
N ILE A 55 29.61 29.39 11.82
CA ILE A 55 29.33 30.80 11.51
C ILE A 55 30.16 31.75 12.39
N PRO A 56 30.86 32.74 11.82
CA PRO A 56 31.48 33.81 12.59
C PRO A 56 30.52 34.53 13.53
N GLU A 57 30.97 34.84 14.73
CA GLU A 57 30.25 35.72 15.64
C GLU A 57 30.10 37.15 15.08
N ASN A 58 29.35 38.00 15.79
CA ASN A 58 28.97 39.33 15.31
C ASN A 58 28.25 39.37 13.93
N SER A 59 27.94 38.20 13.35
CA SER A 59 27.31 38.05 12.04
C SER A 59 26.01 38.86 11.93
N PRO A 60 25.76 39.55 10.81
CA PRO A 60 24.58 40.37 10.63
C PRO A 60 23.30 39.52 10.61
N ALA A 61 22.18 40.14 10.99
CA ALA A 61 20.86 39.54 10.96
C ALA A 61 20.48 39.03 9.56
N GLY A 62 19.81 37.89 9.50
CA GLY A 62 19.36 37.27 8.25
C GLY A 62 20.44 36.53 7.46
N LYS A 63 21.67 36.44 7.95
CA LYS A 63 22.72 35.57 7.37
C LYS A 63 22.29 34.11 7.50
N VAL A 64 22.38 33.37 6.40
CA VAL A 64 22.04 31.94 6.36
C VAL A 64 23.11 31.14 7.09
N VAL A 65 22.66 30.22 7.94
CA VAL A 65 23.50 29.27 8.69
C VAL A 65 23.52 27.93 7.96
N VAL A 66 22.34 27.36 7.70
CA VAL A 66 22.16 26.10 6.97
C VAL A 66 20.77 26.07 6.32
N GLN A 67 20.60 25.26 5.28
CA GLN A 67 19.29 24.86 4.78
C GLN A 67 19.07 23.38 5.08
N LEU A 68 18.07 23.09 5.92
CA LEU A 68 17.56 21.74 6.09
C LEU A 68 16.82 21.30 4.83
N LYS A 69 16.99 20.04 4.45
CA LYS A 69 16.22 19.39 3.40
C LYS A 69 15.62 18.14 3.98
N ALA A 70 14.31 18.01 3.83
CA ALA A 70 13.59 16.79 4.07
C ALA A 70 12.96 16.31 2.77
N VAL A 71 12.74 15.01 2.69
CA VAL A 71 12.02 14.31 1.64
C VAL A 71 10.88 13.58 2.32
N ASP A 72 9.69 13.72 1.74
CA ASP A 72 8.61 12.78 1.98
C ASP A 72 8.46 11.87 0.77
N HIS A 73 7.79 10.74 0.97
CA HIS A 73 7.63 9.70 -0.05
C HIS A 73 6.19 9.47 -0.50
N ASP A 74 5.20 9.99 0.25
CA ASP A 74 3.80 9.99 -0.18
C ASP A 74 3.61 10.78 -1.49
N LEU A 75 2.68 10.34 -2.33
CA LEU A 75 2.46 10.87 -3.68
C LEU A 75 1.47 12.05 -3.77
N ASP A 76 1.09 12.69 -2.65
CA ASP A 76 0.21 13.86 -2.67
C ASP A 76 0.90 15.11 -3.26
N PRO A 77 0.45 15.65 -4.42
CA PRO A 77 0.97 16.90 -4.97
C PRO A 77 0.63 18.15 -4.13
N THR A 78 -0.17 18.01 -3.06
CA THR A 78 -0.48 19.09 -2.10
C THR A 78 0.34 19.02 -0.81
N GLN A 79 1.18 17.99 -0.62
CA GLN A 79 1.99 17.81 0.58
C GLN A 79 3.05 18.93 0.75
N ARG A 80 3.32 19.31 2.01
CA ARG A 80 4.10 20.49 2.41
C ARG A 80 4.75 20.28 3.77
N LEU A 81 6.06 20.04 3.72
CA LEU A 81 6.88 19.86 4.91
C LEU A 81 7.07 21.19 5.65
N THR A 82 6.65 21.20 6.92
CA THR A 82 6.73 22.33 7.84
C THR A 82 7.89 22.14 8.82
N PHE A 83 8.87 23.04 8.76
CA PHE A 83 10.07 23.00 9.59
C PHE A 83 9.95 23.91 10.82
N ARG A 84 10.24 23.39 12.03
CA ARG A 84 10.14 24.14 13.29
C ARG A 84 11.26 23.81 14.27
N ILE A 85 12.00 24.83 14.73
CA ILE A 85 12.88 24.71 15.90
C ILE A 85 12.01 24.46 17.14
N THR A 86 12.24 23.35 17.83
CA THR A 86 11.46 22.90 19.00
C THR A 86 12.24 22.99 20.30
N SER A 87 13.57 22.85 20.28
CA SER A 87 14.44 23.07 21.44
C SER A 87 15.77 23.74 21.05
N GLY A 88 16.66 24.00 22.02
CA GLY A 88 18.02 24.48 21.75
C GLY A 88 18.20 25.97 21.48
N ASN A 89 17.12 26.73 21.28
CA ASN A 89 17.16 28.16 20.95
C ASN A 89 16.58 29.07 22.07
N PRO A 90 17.04 28.99 23.34
CA PRO A 90 16.46 29.76 24.44
C PRO A 90 16.67 31.28 24.30
N GLY A 91 17.65 31.69 23.48
CA GLY A 91 17.94 33.10 23.21
C GLY A 91 17.17 33.71 22.04
N GLY A 92 16.60 32.91 21.14
CA GLY A 92 16.06 33.40 19.86
C GLY A 92 17.14 33.94 18.90
N SER A 93 18.40 33.51 19.04
CA SER A 93 19.52 33.91 18.18
C SER A 93 19.37 33.40 16.74
N PHE A 94 18.60 32.32 16.57
CA PHE A 94 18.28 31.72 15.28
C PHE A 94 16.79 31.81 14.97
N SER A 95 16.47 31.86 13.68
CA SER A 95 15.12 31.73 13.14
C SER A 95 15.14 30.70 12.02
N ILE A 96 14.07 29.91 11.90
CA ILE A 96 13.87 29.00 10.77
C ILE A 96 12.69 29.49 9.93
N ASN A 97 12.82 29.41 8.61
CA ASN A 97 11.67 29.57 7.72
C ASN A 97 10.93 28.23 7.59
N SER A 98 9.63 28.25 7.89
CA SER A 98 8.75 27.08 7.96
C SER A 98 8.66 26.28 6.68
N ASP A 99 8.83 26.92 5.52
CA ASP A 99 8.47 26.35 4.22
C ASP A 99 9.71 25.91 3.41
N THR A 100 10.90 26.36 3.82
CA THR A 100 12.16 26.15 3.07
C THR A 100 13.28 25.51 3.88
N GLY A 101 13.07 25.28 5.18
CA GLY A 101 14.07 24.69 6.09
C GLY A 101 15.30 25.56 6.35
N VAL A 102 15.33 26.81 5.87
CA VAL A 102 16.49 27.71 6.00
C VAL A 102 16.57 28.31 7.40
N ILE A 103 17.67 28.04 8.10
CA ILE A 103 18.02 28.64 9.40
C ILE A 103 18.87 29.90 9.17
N LYS A 104 18.54 30.98 9.87
CA LYS A 104 19.21 32.30 9.78
C LYS A 104 19.45 32.91 11.16
N THR A 105 20.49 33.73 11.27
CA THR A 105 20.71 34.64 12.41
C THR A 105 19.56 35.65 12.54
N THR A 106 19.26 36.08 13.76
CA THR A 106 18.30 37.17 14.05
C THR A 106 19.04 38.48 14.35
N ASP A 107 18.32 39.53 14.77
CA ASP A 107 18.92 40.79 15.26
C ASP A 107 19.72 40.61 16.57
N ARG A 108 19.59 39.45 17.23
CA ARG A 108 20.42 39.07 18.37
C ARG A 108 21.75 38.53 17.87
N LYS A 109 22.82 39.32 18.08
CA LYS A 109 24.20 38.91 17.82
C LYS A 109 24.54 37.56 18.45
N LEU A 110 25.33 36.78 17.72
CA LEU A 110 26.15 35.69 18.26
C LEU A 110 27.43 36.30 18.89
N ASP A 111 27.88 35.66 19.96
CA ASP A 111 28.81 36.12 21.00
C ASP A 111 29.44 34.83 21.55
N ARG A 112 30.66 34.51 21.10
CA ARG A 112 31.29 33.19 21.26
C ARG A 112 31.82 33.02 22.67
N GLU A 113 32.37 34.08 23.28
CA GLU A 113 32.88 34.09 24.65
C GLU A 113 31.76 33.77 25.65
N ARG A 114 30.50 34.02 25.28
CA ARG A 114 29.32 33.58 26.02
C ARG A 114 28.82 32.19 25.63
N GLN A 115 28.81 31.83 24.34
CA GLN A 115 28.35 30.53 23.87
C GLN A 115 28.97 30.14 22.52
N ALA A 116 29.98 29.26 22.55
CA ALA A 116 30.69 28.79 21.35
C ALA A 116 29.93 27.76 20.50
N GLU A 117 29.00 26.98 21.08
CA GLU A 117 28.19 26.00 20.34
C GLU A 117 26.68 26.12 20.69
N HIS A 118 25.84 26.05 19.67
CA HIS A 118 24.38 26.08 19.77
C HIS A 118 23.75 24.83 19.13
N ILE A 119 23.33 23.88 19.96
CA ILE A 119 22.63 22.66 19.53
C ILE A 119 21.14 22.96 19.42
N LEU A 120 20.60 23.02 18.20
CA LEU A 120 19.18 23.25 17.88
C LEU A 120 18.49 21.92 17.58
N GLU A 121 17.31 21.66 18.17
CA GLU A 121 16.43 20.58 17.69
C GLU A 121 15.37 21.15 16.75
N VAL A 122 15.20 20.50 15.60
CA VAL A 122 14.23 20.89 14.58
C VAL A 122 13.33 19.72 14.25
N THR A 123 12.04 19.92 14.41
CA THR A 123 11.01 18.99 13.95
C THR A 123 10.63 19.31 12.51
N VAL A 124 10.50 18.28 11.68
CA VAL A 124 9.84 18.33 10.37
C VAL A 124 8.49 17.63 10.53
N ILE A 125 7.43 18.25 10.04
CA ILE A 125 6.05 17.73 10.09
C ILE A 125 5.49 17.82 8.68
N ASP A 126 4.77 16.81 8.21
CA ASP A 126 3.96 16.93 7.00
C ASP A 126 2.69 17.77 7.25
N ASN A 127 1.70 17.68 6.36
CA ASN A 127 0.38 18.29 6.50
C ASN A 127 -0.77 17.31 6.22
N GLY A 128 -0.50 16.00 6.24
CA GLY A 128 -1.48 14.97 5.96
C GLY A 128 -2.34 14.62 7.18
N THR A 129 -3.07 13.51 7.04
CA THR A 129 -3.97 12.98 8.07
C THR A 129 -3.84 11.47 8.13
N PRO A 130 -3.27 10.90 9.22
CA PRO A 130 -2.66 11.56 10.37
C PRO A 130 -1.37 12.31 9.98
N ALA A 131 -1.10 13.46 10.62
CA ALA A 131 0.14 14.19 10.38
C ALA A 131 1.32 13.52 11.10
N LEU A 132 2.34 13.12 10.35
CA LEU A 132 3.55 12.45 10.83
C LEU A 132 4.71 13.45 10.96
N SER A 133 5.74 13.08 11.72
CA SER A 133 6.86 13.99 12.00
C SER A 133 8.14 13.28 12.44
N SER A 134 9.28 13.91 12.17
CA SER A 134 10.61 13.49 12.61
C SER A 134 11.40 14.65 13.24
N THR A 135 12.49 14.33 13.93
CA THR A 135 13.37 15.32 14.57
C THR A 135 14.82 15.17 14.12
N THR A 136 15.43 16.26 13.70
CA THR A 136 16.87 16.38 13.41
C THR A 136 17.53 17.36 14.38
N ARG A 137 18.87 17.32 14.47
CA ARG A 137 19.69 18.27 15.25
C ARG A 137 20.58 19.10 14.33
N VAL A 138 20.76 20.36 14.68
CA VAL A 138 21.68 21.29 14.01
C VAL A 138 22.64 21.84 15.07
N VAL A 139 23.90 21.44 14.98
CA VAL A 139 24.97 21.84 15.89
C VAL A 139 25.71 23.02 15.26
N VAL A 140 25.34 24.23 15.64
CA VAL A 140 25.94 25.46 15.10
C VAL A 140 27.18 25.83 15.91
N THR A 141 28.36 25.76 15.31
CA THR A 141 29.60 26.24 15.91
C THR A 141 29.82 27.72 15.59
N VAL A 142 30.26 28.50 16.58
CA VAL A 142 30.52 29.94 16.43
C VAL A 142 32.02 30.16 16.23
N GLU A 143 32.40 30.74 15.08
CA GLU A 143 33.81 31.03 14.76
C GLU A 143 34.25 32.36 15.39
N ASP A 144 35.44 32.34 15.98
CA ASP A 144 36.07 33.46 16.69
C ASP A 144 36.41 34.63 15.77
N VAL A 145 36.16 35.85 16.26
CA VAL A 145 36.55 37.11 15.61
C VAL A 145 37.14 38.02 16.67
N ASN A 146 38.36 38.54 16.47
CA ASN A 146 39.02 39.44 17.44
C ASN A 146 38.14 40.66 17.78
N ASP A 147 37.42 40.56 18.90
CA ASP A 147 36.26 41.37 19.29
C ASP A 147 36.44 41.86 20.73
N HIS A 148 37.04 41.04 21.59
CA HIS A 148 37.56 41.43 22.90
C HIS A 148 38.94 42.08 22.76
N ALA A 149 39.63 42.31 23.87
CA ALA A 149 40.95 42.93 23.89
C ALA A 149 41.64 42.52 25.20
N PRO A 150 42.98 42.57 25.29
CA PRO A 150 43.65 42.08 26.48
C PRO A 150 43.18 42.83 27.74
N GLU A 151 42.86 42.09 28.79
CA GLU A 151 42.43 42.62 30.09
C GLU A 151 43.44 42.19 31.16
N CYS A 152 44.02 43.16 31.87
CA CYS A 152 44.97 42.89 32.94
C CYS A 152 44.26 42.91 34.29
N GLU A 153 44.51 41.89 35.13
CA GLU A 153 43.86 41.67 36.44
C GLU A 153 43.83 42.93 37.30
N GLN A 154 44.91 43.74 37.24
CA GLN A 154 45.02 45.00 37.96
C GLN A 154 45.46 46.11 36.98
N MET A 155 44.70 47.21 36.92
CA MET A 155 45.08 48.45 36.20
C MET A 155 46.26 49.18 36.86
N PHE A 156 46.52 48.90 38.14
CA PHE A 156 47.65 49.43 38.90
C PHE A 156 48.12 48.38 39.93
N TYR A 157 49.25 47.75 39.64
CA TYR A 157 49.94 46.88 40.61
C TYR A 157 50.81 47.75 41.54
N LYS A 158 50.77 47.46 42.84
CA LYS A 158 51.77 47.96 43.80
C LYS A 158 52.45 46.77 44.47
N VAL A 159 53.78 46.69 44.38
CA VAL A 159 54.57 45.60 44.95
C VAL A 159 55.70 46.15 45.81
N THR A 160 55.86 45.59 47.00
CA THR A 160 56.99 45.85 47.91
C THR A 160 58.04 44.77 47.78
N ILE A 161 59.30 45.16 47.53
CA ILE A 161 60.45 44.24 47.49
C ILE A 161 61.47 44.56 48.58
N PRO A 162 62.16 43.54 49.12
CA PRO A 162 63.32 43.75 49.98
C PRO A 162 64.45 44.48 49.23
N GLU A 163 65.33 45.14 49.99
CA GLU A 163 66.61 45.61 49.45
C GLU A 163 67.58 44.44 49.23
N SER A 164 68.46 44.55 48.22
CA SER A 164 69.30 43.43 47.78
C SER A 164 70.72 43.87 47.41
N THR A 165 71.70 43.10 47.87
CA THR A 165 73.13 43.47 47.87
C THR A 165 74.00 42.45 47.13
N ASN A 166 73.89 42.38 45.81
CA ASN A 166 74.86 41.62 44.99
C ASN A 166 75.26 42.30 43.66
N LEU A 167 76.57 42.55 43.57
CA LEU A 167 77.47 42.57 42.40
C LEU A 167 77.02 43.24 41.09
N ASP A 168 77.41 44.51 40.91
CA ASP A 168 77.72 45.07 39.59
C ASP A 168 78.98 44.38 39.00
N THR A 169 78.86 43.71 37.85
CA THR A 169 80.00 43.29 37.02
C THR A 169 79.92 43.88 35.61
N PRO A 170 80.78 44.83 35.21
CA PRO A 170 80.69 45.50 33.92
C PRO A 170 81.41 44.73 32.80
N LEU A 171 80.74 44.53 31.66
CA LEU A 171 81.35 43.99 30.44
C LEU A 171 81.55 45.08 29.38
N PHE A 172 82.79 45.59 29.34
CA PHE A 172 83.41 46.39 28.29
C PHE A 172 82.95 47.83 28.05
N GLN A 173 83.82 48.56 27.36
CA GLN A 173 84.01 50.01 27.34
C GLN A 173 84.80 50.35 26.06
N VAL A 174 84.61 51.54 25.45
CA VAL A 174 85.66 52.44 24.89
C VAL A 174 85.11 53.48 23.88
N ARG A 175 85.04 54.75 24.34
CA ARG A 175 85.34 56.03 23.63
C ARG A 175 84.48 56.45 22.40
N SER A 176 84.36 57.73 22.04
CA SER A 176 85.13 58.93 22.45
C SER A 176 84.33 60.24 22.56
N ASN A 177 84.67 61.04 23.59
CA ASN A 177 84.75 62.52 23.67
C ASN A 177 83.65 63.43 23.09
N GLY A 178 83.09 64.32 23.92
CA GLY A 178 82.27 65.46 23.46
C GLY A 178 81.65 66.36 24.55
N THR A 179 82.50 67.03 25.36
CA THR A 179 82.26 68.25 26.18
C THR A 179 80.82 68.69 26.56
N GLU A 180 80.54 68.67 27.88
CA GLU A 180 79.92 69.71 28.75
C GLU A 180 78.60 70.44 28.38
N ASP A 181 77.91 70.89 29.45
CA ASP A 181 76.69 71.74 29.51
C ASP A 181 75.40 71.22 28.84
N VAL A 182 74.47 70.67 29.63
CA VAL A 182 73.24 71.36 30.12
C VAL A 182 72.61 70.55 31.27
N GLU A 183 72.83 70.95 32.52
CA GLU A 183 71.94 70.62 33.64
C GLU A 183 70.89 71.74 33.80
N LEU A 184 69.71 71.61 33.16
CA LEU A 184 68.45 72.32 33.54
C LEU A 184 67.21 71.98 32.67
N ALA A 185 67.14 70.79 32.04
CA ALA A 185 66.05 70.41 31.13
C ALA A 185 65.64 68.92 31.23
N VAL A 186 65.48 68.39 32.45
CA VAL A 186 65.24 66.95 32.68
C VAL A 186 63.74 66.57 32.62
N ASP A 187 62.82 67.49 32.91
CA ASP A 187 61.38 67.21 32.99
C ASP A 187 60.61 67.23 31.64
N THR A 188 61.29 67.28 30.50
CA THR A 188 60.65 67.36 29.15
C THR A 188 61.04 66.25 28.18
N PHE A 189 61.73 65.19 28.61
CA PHE A 189 62.16 64.07 27.75
C PHE A 189 61.56 62.69 28.09
N LEU A 190 60.59 62.61 29.00
CA LEU A 190 60.11 61.33 29.57
C LEU A 190 58.98 60.60 28.78
N GLU A 191 58.53 61.10 27.63
CA GLU A 191 57.42 60.46 26.89
C GLU A 191 57.88 59.47 25.80
N ASN A 192 59.01 59.69 25.15
CA ASN A 192 59.48 58.91 23.98
C ASN A 192 60.31 57.66 24.33
N GLY A 193 60.09 57.03 25.48
CA GLY A 193 60.56 55.66 25.71
C GLY A 193 59.88 54.68 24.74
N THR A 194 60.64 53.82 24.07
CA THR A 194 60.11 52.70 23.28
C THR A 194 59.51 51.62 24.17
N TRP A 195 58.65 50.76 23.60
CA TRP A 195 58.28 49.51 24.24
C TRP A 195 59.41 48.50 24.05
N GLU A 196 59.92 47.93 25.13
CA GLU A 196 60.98 46.93 25.13
C GLU A 196 60.39 45.54 25.38
N SER A 197 60.84 44.56 24.60
CA SER A 197 60.54 43.14 24.77
C SER A 197 61.86 42.39 24.63
N PHE A 198 62.04 41.28 25.34
CA PHE A 198 63.33 40.64 25.55
C PHE A 198 63.26 39.15 25.23
N ASP A 199 64.32 38.59 24.64
CA ASP A 199 64.44 37.14 24.49
C ASP A 199 64.47 36.46 25.89
N PRO A 200 63.75 35.33 26.10
CA PRO A 200 63.73 34.60 27.37
C PRO A 200 65.12 34.26 27.91
N ASP A 201 66.02 33.80 27.04
CA ASP A 201 67.41 33.45 27.38
C ASP A 201 68.25 34.63 27.89
N SER A 202 67.75 35.86 27.75
CA SER A 202 68.43 37.08 28.23
C SER A 202 68.03 37.48 29.65
N LEU A 203 67.09 36.78 30.30
CA LEU A 203 66.55 37.14 31.61
C LEU A 203 67.40 36.54 32.73
N SER A 204 68.11 37.41 33.47
CA SER A 204 68.97 37.00 34.60
C SER A 204 68.71 37.82 35.86
N GLY A 205 68.22 37.18 36.92
CA GLY A 205 67.98 37.80 38.23
C GLY A 205 66.74 37.21 38.93
N GLU A 206 66.38 37.75 40.09
CA GLU A 206 65.21 37.31 40.85
C GLU A 206 63.90 37.80 40.19
N PRO A 207 62.84 36.97 40.13
CA PRO A 207 61.51 37.42 39.77
C PRO A 207 60.96 38.37 40.85
N ILE A 208 60.25 39.41 40.43
CA ILE A 208 59.70 40.44 41.31
C ILE A 208 58.20 40.25 41.49
N LEU A 209 57.50 40.18 40.35
CA LEU A 209 56.04 40.06 40.22
C LEU A 209 55.70 39.52 38.83
N ARG A 210 54.52 38.92 38.68
CA ARG A 210 53.91 38.60 37.38
C ARG A 210 52.80 39.62 37.13
N VAL A 211 52.80 40.24 35.96
CA VAL A 211 51.62 40.97 35.47
C VAL A 211 50.75 39.94 34.76
N LEU A 212 49.62 39.59 35.38
CA LEU A 212 48.62 38.72 34.76
C LEU A 212 47.69 39.58 33.89
N CYS A 213 47.63 39.23 32.61
CA CYS A 213 46.60 39.66 31.68
C CYS A 213 46.15 38.44 30.87
N TYR A 214 44.88 38.41 30.52
CA TYR A 214 44.25 37.40 29.67
C TYR A 214 43.59 38.10 28.48
N ASP A 215 43.27 37.34 27.43
CA ASP A 215 42.25 37.74 26.45
C ASP A 215 41.11 36.71 26.48
N ARG A 216 39.99 37.03 25.81
CA ARG A 216 38.85 36.10 25.70
C ARG A 216 38.73 35.50 24.30
N ASP A 217 39.22 36.21 23.29
CA ASP A 217 39.43 35.67 21.94
C ASP A 217 40.36 34.41 22.00
N ILE A 218 40.24 33.47 21.07
CA ILE A 218 41.05 32.24 21.04
C ILE A 218 42.14 32.19 19.96
N GLY A 219 43.11 31.29 20.12
CA GLY A 219 44.20 31.06 19.17
C GLY A 219 45.09 32.30 19.01
N SER A 220 45.40 32.69 17.76
CA SER A 220 46.22 33.87 17.48
C SER A 220 45.57 35.19 17.90
N ASN A 221 44.24 35.21 18.08
CA ASN A 221 43.53 36.41 18.53
C ASN A 221 43.69 36.61 20.04
N GLY A 222 43.89 35.54 20.82
CA GLY A 222 44.18 35.60 22.25
C GLY A 222 45.66 35.47 22.66
N GLU A 223 46.59 35.12 21.76
CA GLU A 223 48.00 34.95 22.14
C GLU A 223 48.64 36.30 22.54
N LEU A 224 48.97 36.44 23.83
CA LEU A 224 49.51 37.67 24.40
C LEU A 224 51.03 37.79 24.31
N GLN A 225 51.50 38.91 23.76
CA GLN A 225 52.88 39.38 23.86
C GLN A 225 53.02 40.52 24.87
N TYR A 226 53.93 40.35 25.82
CA TYR A 226 54.25 41.32 26.86
C TYR A 226 55.44 42.21 26.48
N SER A 227 55.32 43.50 26.82
CA SER A 227 56.36 44.51 26.66
C SER A 227 56.37 45.50 27.84
N ILE A 228 57.54 46.05 28.15
CA ILE A 228 57.75 46.98 29.27
C ILE A 228 58.29 48.32 28.78
N LYS A 229 57.88 49.39 29.45
CA LYS A 229 58.38 50.76 29.30
C LYS A 229 58.70 51.28 30.69
N ALA A 230 59.91 50.96 31.16
CA ALA A 230 60.42 51.35 32.46
C ALA A 230 60.81 52.84 32.44
N GLY A 231 60.18 53.68 33.26
CA GLY A 231 60.45 55.13 33.27
C GLY A 231 61.77 55.47 33.95
N ARG A 232 61.73 55.67 35.27
CA ARG A 232 62.94 55.90 36.10
C ARG A 232 63.74 54.62 36.41
N GLY A 233 63.40 53.50 35.75
CA GLY A 233 63.94 52.17 36.00
C GLY A 233 64.62 51.47 34.81
N MET A 234 64.92 52.18 33.72
CA MET A 234 65.57 51.59 32.53
C MET A 234 66.83 50.80 32.92
N GLY A 235 66.96 49.56 32.41
CA GLY A 235 68.11 48.70 32.68
C GLY A 235 68.21 48.12 34.10
N LYS A 236 67.18 48.28 34.95
CA LYS A 236 67.03 47.55 36.23
C LYS A 236 66.00 46.42 36.19
N PHE A 237 65.09 46.42 35.21
CA PHE A 237 63.99 45.47 35.07
C PHE A 237 63.93 44.94 33.63
N LYS A 238 63.58 43.67 33.45
CA LYS A 238 63.14 43.09 32.18
C LYS A 238 61.81 42.37 32.39
N ILE A 239 61.05 42.15 31.32
CA ILE A 239 59.82 41.33 31.34
C ILE A 239 59.98 40.12 30.42
N HIS A 240 59.45 38.96 30.82
CA HIS A 240 59.36 37.79 29.95
C HIS A 240 58.20 37.98 28.95
N PRO A 241 58.45 37.82 27.63
CA PRO A 241 57.52 38.24 26.58
C PRO A 241 56.23 37.42 26.51
N LYS A 242 56.16 36.24 27.15
CA LYS A 242 54.98 35.35 27.11
C LYS A 242 54.35 35.02 28.48
N THR A 243 54.93 35.41 29.61
CA THR A 243 54.38 35.09 30.95
C THR A 243 54.12 36.31 31.83
N GLY A 244 54.54 37.51 31.40
CA GLY A 244 54.35 38.74 32.18
C GLY A 244 55.22 38.86 33.43
N ILE A 245 56.13 37.90 33.69
CA ILE A 245 57.05 37.93 34.84
C ILE A 245 58.09 39.01 34.65
N VAL A 246 58.22 39.90 35.64
CA VAL A 246 59.21 40.97 35.69
C VAL A 246 60.40 40.53 36.53
N TYR A 247 61.59 40.50 35.93
CA TYR A 247 62.84 40.13 36.57
C TYR A 247 63.66 41.35 36.96
N SER A 248 64.22 41.33 38.16
CA SER A 248 65.32 42.22 38.57
C SER A 248 66.55 41.98 37.70
N GLN A 249 67.35 43.02 37.45
CA GLN A 249 68.63 42.92 36.71
C GLN A 249 69.81 43.50 37.50
N ARG A 250 69.53 44.24 38.59
CA ARG A 250 70.52 44.91 39.46
C ARG A 250 69.93 45.08 40.86
N GLY A 251 70.80 45.22 41.86
CA GLY A 251 70.40 45.44 43.25
C GLY A 251 69.55 46.70 43.51
N PHE A 252 68.85 46.67 44.64
CA PHE A 252 67.94 47.72 45.10
C PHE A 252 68.33 48.19 46.50
N THR A 253 68.22 49.50 46.77
CA THR A 253 68.46 50.08 48.11
C THR A 253 67.14 50.58 48.68
N ALA A 254 66.90 50.38 49.98
CA ALA A 254 65.67 50.80 50.64
C ALA A 254 65.29 52.28 50.39
N GLY A 255 63.99 52.55 50.29
CA GLY A 255 63.43 53.89 50.09
C GLY A 255 63.37 54.35 48.62
N GLN A 256 63.74 53.50 47.65
CA GLN A 256 63.55 53.77 46.23
C GLN A 256 62.14 53.35 45.75
N GLU A 257 61.59 54.07 44.78
CA GLU A 257 60.33 53.74 44.11
C GLU A 257 60.50 53.83 42.58
N TYR A 258 59.95 52.86 41.86
CA TYR A 258 60.03 52.76 40.40
C TYR A 258 58.63 52.63 39.78
N ASP A 259 58.30 53.51 38.82
CA ASP A 259 57.09 53.43 37.98
C ASP A 259 57.43 52.78 36.64
N LEU A 260 56.78 51.66 36.36
CA LEU A 260 56.91 50.85 35.15
C LEU A 260 55.55 50.81 34.44
N ARG A 261 55.53 50.97 33.12
CA ARG A 261 54.33 50.67 32.31
C ARG A 261 54.54 49.33 31.62
N ILE A 262 53.53 48.48 31.62
CA ILE A 262 53.56 47.16 30.97
C ILE A 262 52.35 47.05 30.05
N ARG A 263 52.60 46.58 28.82
CA ARG A 263 51.61 46.42 27.75
C ARG A 263 51.58 44.96 27.30
N ALA A 264 50.42 44.35 27.47
CA ALA A 264 50.04 43.11 26.80
C ALA A 264 49.36 43.46 25.48
N GLN A 265 49.73 42.77 24.40
CA GLN A 265 49.19 42.96 23.05
C GLN A 265 48.87 41.59 22.44
N ASP A 266 47.77 41.49 21.70
CA ASP A 266 47.35 40.27 21.01
C ASP A 266 48.14 40.01 19.69
N GLY A 267 47.93 38.82 19.13
CA GLY A 267 48.35 38.47 17.77
C GLY A 267 47.33 38.78 16.67
N GLY A 268 46.15 39.30 17.03
CA GLY A 268 44.98 39.48 16.16
C GLY A 268 45.13 40.52 15.05
N GLN A 269 44.11 40.62 14.18
CA GLN A 269 44.04 41.68 13.16
C GLN A 269 42.63 42.31 13.13
N PRO A 270 42.47 43.60 13.52
CA PRO A 270 43.52 44.55 13.93
C PRO A 270 44.03 44.28 15.36
N GLN A 271 45.35 44.39 15.58
CA GLN A 271 45.91 44.15 16.91
C GLN A 271 45.39 45.13 17.98
N ARG A 272 45.11 44.61 19.17
CA ARG A 272 44.64 45.32 20.36
C ARG A 272 45.62 45.15 21.51
N SER A 273 45.47 45.95 22.57
CA SER A 273 46.42 45.90 23.70
C SER A 273 45.94 46.64 24.94
N HIS A 274 46.20 46.05 26.11
CA HIS A 274 46.08 46.73 27.41
C HIS A 274 47.34 47.54 27.74
N THR A 275 47.27 48.45 28.71
CA THR A 275 48.48 48.98 29.37
C THR A 275 48.22 49.22 30.85
N THR A 276 48.90 48.47 31.71
CA THR A 276 48.86 48.62 33.17
C THR A 276 50.07 49.41 33.68
N ARG A 277 49.97 49.91 34.91
CA ARG A 277 51.06 50.58 35.64
C ARG A 277 51.48 49.74 36.84
N VAL A 278 52.77 49.72 37.13
CA VAL A 278 53.36 48.94 38.21
C VAL A 278 54.30 49.83 39.02
N ALA A 279 53.95 50.04 40.28
CA ALA A 279 54.79 50.75 41.25
C ALA A 279 55.54 49.74 42.12
N VAL A 280 56.87 49.72 41.99
CA VAL A 280 57.77 48.87 42.79
C VAL A 280 58.42 49.72 43.88
N GLN A 281 58.10 49.43 45.15
CA GLN A 281 58.62 50.13 46.32
C GLN A 281 59.64 49.26 47.06
N VAL A 282 60.87 49.76 47.24
CA VAL A 282 61.94 49.04 47.93
C VAL A 282 61.89 49.34 49.43
N VAL A 283 61.77 48.30 50.25
CA VAL A 283 61.76 48.39 51.72
C VAL A 283 63.02 47.75 52.31
N ALA A 284 63.44 48.23 53.49
CA ALA A 284 64.55 47.62 54.22
C ALA A 284 64.13 46.28 54.83
N VAL A 285 65.07 45.36 54.96
CA VAL A 285 64.88 44.05 55.60
C VAL A 285 65.37 44.13 57.06
N PRO A 286 64.72 43.45 58.03
CA PRO A 286 65.29 43.28 59.37
C PRO A 286 66.69 42.66 59.31
N LEU A 287 67.62 43.15 60.12
CA LEU A 287 68.97 42.57 60.21
C LEU A 287 69.01 41.32 61.12
N GLU A 288 68.08 41.25 62.07
CA GLU A 288 67.83 40.13 62.99
C GLU A 288 66.31 40.17 63.30
N SER A 289 65.59 39.05 63.20
CA SER A 289 64.24 38.86 63.76
C SER A 289 64.29 37.84 64.92
N ALA A 290 63.37 37.94 65.89
CA ALA A 290 63.43 37.16 67.13
C ALA A 290 62.58 35.88 67.06
N HIS A 291 61.50 35.90 66.28
CA HIS A 291 60.63 34.76 66.03
C HIS A 291 60.57 34.47 64.51
N PRO A 292 60.46 33.20 64.08
CA PRO A 292 60.20 32.88 62.69
C PRO A 292 58.70 33.00 62.36
N PRO A 293 58.34 33.27 61.10
CA PRO A 293 56.94 33.33 60.66
C PRO A 293 56.18 32.02 60.91
N GLN A 294 54.87 32.14 61.11
CA GLN A 294 53.97 31.02 61.40
C GLN A 294 52.79 31.00 60.41
N LEU A 295 52.34 29.80 60.04
CA LEU A 295 51.16 29.61 59.19
C LEU A 295 49.93 29.24 60.00
N LYS A 296 48.77 29.81 59.63
CA LYS A 296 47.48 29.44 60.24
C LYS A 296 47.03 28.02 59.87
N VAL A 297 47.43 27.55 58.69
CA VAL A 297 47.15 26.21 58.15
C VAL A 297 48.43 25.70 57.49
N PRO A 298 49.05 24.60 57.96
CA PRO A 298 50.41 24.23 57.56
C PRO A 298 50.51 23.48 56.23
N ASN A 299 49.45 22.81 55.78
CA ASN A 299 49.27 22.21 54.45
C ASN A 299 47.82 22.40 54.02
N GLN A 300 47.55 22.60 52.72
CA GLN A 300 46.19 22.77 52.17
C GLN A 300 45.94 21.79 51.02
N HIS A 301 44.68 21.48 50.78
CA HIS A 301 44.21 20.67 49.65
C HIS A 301 43.00 21.35 49.00
N VAL A 302 42.98 21.41 47.67
CA VAL A 302 41.99 22.13 46.87
C VAL A 302 41.68 21.35 45.60
N GLU A 303 40.41 21.28 45.23
CA GLU A 303 39.92 20.76 43.95
C GLU A 303 39.61 21.94 43.02
N VAL A 304 40.04 21.85 41.76
CA VAL A 304 39.83 22.85 40.68
C VAL A 304 39.43 22.11 39.41
N THR A 305 38.58 22.66 38.54
CA THR A 305 38.25 22.06 37.24
C THR A 305 39.15 22.63 36.13
N GLU A 306 39.38 21.91 35.04
CA GLU A 306 40.10 22.49 33.90
C GLU A 306 39.27 23.50 33.09
N SER A 307 37.96 23.57 33.34
CA SER A 307 37.10 24.65 32.85
C SER A 307 37.25 25.98 33.61
N ASP A 308 37.97 26.00 34.74
CA ASP A 308 38.20 27.22 35.50
C ASP A 308 39.20 28.15 34.77
N GLN A 309 38.79 29.40 34.58
CA GLN A 309 39.48 30.36 33.71
C GLN A 309 40.70 31.04 34.38
N GLU A 310 41.57 31.64 33.57
CA GLU A 310 42.72 32.42 34.07
C GLU A 310 42.28 33.52 35.05
N GLY A 311 43.00 33.64 36.16
CA GLY A 311 42.65 34.53 37.28
C GLY A 311 41.74 33.90 38.35
N TYR A 312 41.30 32.65 38.19
CA TYR A 312 40.53 31.93 39.21
C TYR A 312 41.28 31.86 40.55
N LEU A 313 40.59 32.10 41.67
CA LEU A 313 41.17 32.04 43.02
C LEU A 313 41.18 30.60 43.55
N VAL A 314 42.34 29.94 43.45
CA VAL A 314 42.54 28.58 43.96
C VAL A 314 42.51 28.56 45.49
N THR A 315 43.31 29.41 46.16
CA THR A 315 43.28 29.53 47.63
C THR A 315 43.99 30.80 48.14
N LEU A 316 44.01 30.98 49.47
CA LEU A 316 44.70 32.03 50.18
C LEU A 316 45.58 31.43 51.30
N ILE A 317 46.89 31.49 51.11
CA ILE A 317 47.89 31.14 52.14
C ILE A 317 47.97 32.29 53.14
N GLN A 318 47.88 31.98 54.44
CA GLN A 318 47.90 33.00 55.49
C GLN A 318 48.98 32.71 56.54
N GLY A 319 50.10 33.41 56.40
CA GLY A 319 51.10 33.57 57.46
C GLY A 319 50.71 34.68 58.45
N TYR A 320 51.39 34.68 59.58
CA TYR A 320 51.52 35.81 60.50
C TYR A 320 52.88 35.71 61.20
N ASP A 321 53.36 36.83 61.72
CA ASP A 321 54.54 36.88 62.57
C ASP A 321 54.17 37.37 63.98
N GLU A 322 54.95 36.99 65.00
CA GLU A 322 54.79 37.49 66.37
C GLU A 322 55.51 38.83 66.59
N ASP A 323 56.60 39.10 65.84
CA ASP A 323 57.32 40.38 65.87
C ASP A 323 56.62 41.46 65.02
N GLY A 324 55.75 41.05 64.09
CA GLY A 324 54.90 41.92 63.28
C GLY A 324 55.52 42.38 61.96
N ASP A 325 56.59 41.71 61.50
CA ASP A 325 57.28 42.00 60.25
C ASP A 325 56.44 41.69 58.99
N LEU A 326 56.89 42.23 57.85
CA LEU A 326 56.25 42.03 56.55
C LEU A 326 56.65 40.67 55.97
N LEU A 327 55.64 39.84 55.65
CA LEU A 327 55.86 38.53 55.07
C LEU A 327 55.72 38.54 53.55
N TRP A 328 56.70 37.94 52.87
CA TRP A 328 56.67 37.66 51.45
C TRP A 328 56.38 36.19 51.19
N TYR A 329 55.55 35.93 50.16
CA TYR A 329 55.11 34.60 49.74
C TYR A 329 55.65 34.28 48.34
N ASP A 330 56.17 33.08 48.11
CA ASP A 330 56.69 32.68 46.79
C ASP A 330 56.52 31.17 46.52
N ILE A 331 56.31 30.77 45.26
CA ILE A 331 56.23 29.36 44.84
C ILE A 331 57.65 28.91 44.46
N VAL A 332 58.25 28.04 45.27
CA VAL A 332 59.67 27.64 45.15
C VAL A 332 59.83 26.26 44.49
N GLY A 333 58.73 25.54 44.27
CA GLY A 333 58.70 24.30 43.50
C GLY A 333 57.29 23.72 43.35
N GLY A 334 57.13 22.75 42.47
CA GLY A 334 55.85 22.09 42.18
C GLY A 334 55.07 22.67 41.00
N ASP A 335 55.37 23.90 40.58
CA ASP A 335 54.93 24.50 39.33
C ASP A 335 56.14 24.67 38.40
N GLU A 336 56.39 23.68 37.54
CA GLU A 336 57.47 23.74 36.53
C GLU A 336 57.03 24.47 35.25
N ARG A 337 55.78 24.96 35.18
CA ARG A 337 55.14 25.39 33.94
C ARG A 337 54.56 26.80 33.99
N ASP A 338 54.73 27.54 35.08
CA ASP A 338 54.11 28.85 35.35
C ASP A 338 52.57 28.82 35.24
N GLU A 339 51.93 27.74 35.67
CA GLU A 339 50.48 27.55 35.61
C GLU A 339 49.75 28.18 36.79
N PHE A 340 50.43 28.42 37.91
CA PHE A 340 49.92 29.13 39.08
C PHE A 340 50.64 30.47 39.29
N PHE A 341 50.07 31.32 40.13
CA PHE A 341 50.66 32.58 40.55
C PHE A 341 50.32 32.86 42.02
N ILE A 342 51.31 33.27 42.83
CA ILE A 342 51.08 33.74 44.19
C ILE A 342 51.31 35.25 44.32
N GLY A 343 50.34 35.95 44.89
CA GLY A 343 50.48 37.37 45.22
C GLY A 343 51.50 37.56 46.34
N ARG A 344 52.72 38.01 45.99
CA ARG A 344 53.89 38.07 46.89
C ARG A 344 53.65 38.83 48.22
N ASP A 345 52.69 39.76 48.25
CA ASP A 345 52.33 40.57 49.41
C ASP A 345 51.05 40.11 50.16
N LYS A 346 50.32 39.12 49.62
CA LYS A 346 48.99 38.70 50.12
C LYS A 346 48.80 37.20 50.30
N GLY A 347 49.62 36.36 49.65
CA GLY A 347 49.50 34.90 49.71
C GLY A 347 48.32 34.32 48.91
N ASN A 348 47.62 35.10 48.09
CA ASN A 348 46.55 34.58 47.22
C ASN A 348 47.16 33.78 46.06
N VAL A 349 46.77 32.51 45.93
CA VAL A 349 47.15 31.64 44.82
C VAL A 349 46.05 31.71 43.76
N LEU A 350 46.40 32.27 42.60
CA LEU A 350 45.54 32.35 41.43
C LEU A 350 45.98 31.33 40.39
N LEU A 351 45.03 30.88 39.58
CA LEU A 351 45.31 30.18 38.32
C LEU A 351 45.83 31.19 37.29
N ALA A 352 46.92 30.85 36.59
CA ALA A 352 47.66 31.79 35.75
C ALA A 352 47.88 31.31 34.30
N LYS A 353 47.37 30.12 33.99
CA LYS A 353 47.10 29.53 32.66
C LYS A 353 45.92 28.57 32.83
N GLN A 354 45.16 28.24 31.79
CA GLN A 354 44.18 27.15 31.88
C GLN A 354 44.89 25.83 32.24
N LEU A 355 44.23 24.98 33.05
CA LEU A 355 44.71 23.63 33.37
C LEU A 355 44.35 22.65 32.24
N ASP A 356 44.97 21.47 32.30
CA ASP A 356 44.98 20.42 31.29
C ASP A 356 45.14 19.10 32.07
N TRP A 357 44.04 18.36 32.26
CA TRP A 357 43.96 17.23 33.20
C TRP A 357 44.81 16.05 32.74
N GLU A 358 44.73 15.68 31.44
CA GLU A 358 45.56 14.63 30.82
C GLU A 358 47.04 14.87 31.07
N ARG A 359 47.46 16.13 31.03
CA ARG A 359 48.85 16.53 31.16
C ARG A 359 49.33 16.62 32.61
N GLN A 360 48.48 17.03 33.56
CA GLN A 360 48.76 16.93 35.00
C GLN A 360 47.54 17.16 35.90
N HIS A 361 47.02 16.07 36.47
CA HIS A 361 45.89 16.06 37.43
C HIS A 361 46.24 16.39 38.89
N GLU A 362 47.52 16.40 39.28
CA GLU A 362 47.97 16.72 40.65
C GLU A 362 49.16 17.68 40.67
N TYR A 363 49.09 18.71 41.51
CA TYR A 363 50.20 19.66 41.78
C TYR A 363 50.52 19.69 43.28
N ASN A 364 51.80 19.57 43.63
CA ASN A 364 52.30 19.68 45.00
C ASN A 364 53.16 20.95 45.13
N LEU A 365 52.49 22.09 45.26
CA LEU A 365 53.12 23.40 45.26
C LEU A 365 53.81 23.65 46.60
N THR A 366 55.14 23.77 46.55
CA THR A 366 55.98 24.12 47.71
C THR A 366 56.09 25.63 47.80
N ILE A 367 55.28 26.21 48.69
CA ILE A 367 55.19 27.65 48.90
C ILE A 367 56.09 28.02 50.08
N SER A 368 56.94 29.03 49.90
CA SER A 368 57.74 29.63 50.95
C SER A 368 57.07 30.87 51.53
N VAL A 369 57.31 31.13 52.82
CA VAL A 369 56.94 32.39 53.49
C VAL A 369 58.15 32.88 54.28
N THR A 370 58.50 34.16 54.11
CA THR A 370 59.71 34.73 54.72
C THR A 370 59.51 36.18 55.18
N ASP A 371 60.13 36.52 56.31
CA ASP A 371 60.34 37.88 56.85
C ASP A 371 61.62 38.54 56.28
N GLY A 372 62.39 37.82 55.46
CA GLY A 372 63.70 38.20 54.93
C GLY A 372 64.92 37.71 55.73
N VAL A 373 64.72 37.06 56.88
CA VAL A 373 65.77 36.47 57.75
C VAL A 373 65.55 34.96 57.92
N HIS A 374 64.32 34.59 58.27
CA HIS A 374 63.81 33.23 58.40
C HIS A 374 62.87 32.88 57.23
N THR A 375 62.87 31.60 56.83
CA THR A 375 61.97 31.10 55.78
C THR A 375 61.33 29.79 56.23
N ILE A 376 60.01 29.73 56.15
CA ILE A 376 59.23 28.51 56.35
C ILE A 376 58.64 28.03 55.02
N TYR A 377 58.21 26.77 54.98
CA TYR A 377 57.67 26.12 53.78
C TYR A 377 56.35 25.41 54.09
N THR A 378 55.44 25.38 53.12
CA THR A 378 54.14 24.71 53.18
C THR A 378 53.82 24.04 51.85
N GLN A 379 52.99 22.99 51.89
CA GLN A 379 52.53 22.28 50.70
C GLN A 379 51.05 22.58 50.43
N LEU A 380 50.78 23.04 49.21
CA LEU A 380 49.43 23.15 48.64
C LEU A 380 49.26 22.04 47.61
N TYR A 381 48.33 21.12 47.90
CA TYR A 381 47.96 20.00 47.04
C TYR A 381 46.75 20.39 46.18
N VAL A 382 46.95 20.70 44.90
CA VAL A 382 45.86 20.99 43.96
C VAL A 382 45.56 19.73 43.15
N THR A 383 44.33 19.24 43.21
CA THR A 383 43.80 18.20 42.33
C THR A 383 42.93 18.82 41.25
N VAL A 384 43.14 18.41 40.01
CA VAL A 384 42.31 18.81 38.87
C VAL A 384 41.18 17.79 38.71
N ILE A 385 39.97 18.29 38.45
CA ILE A 385 38.80 17.50 38.07
C ILE A 385 38.63 17.56 36.55
N ASP A 386 38.72 16.38 35.95
CA ASP A 386 38.40 15.99 34.57
C ASP A 386 36.99 16.46 34.15
N ILE A 387 36.89 17.06 32.97
CA ILE A 387 35.62 17.33 32.27
C ILE A 387 35.67 16.69 30.87
N ASN A 388 34.59 15.98 30.52
CA ASN A 388 34.49 15.19 29.28
C ASN A 388 34.42 16.07 28.01
N ASP A 389 35.58 16.51 27.52
CA ASP A 389 35.72 17.47 26.43
C ASP A 389 35.65 16.86 25.01
N HIS A 390 35.81 15.54 24.85
CA HIS A 390 35.54 14.86 23.58
C HIS A 390 34.08 14.40 23.49
N ARG A 391 33.66 13.90 22.33
CA ARG A 391 32.31 13.37 22.11
C ARG A 391 32.32 12.10 21.26
N PRO A 392 31.47 11.09 21.56
CA PRO A 392 31.54 9.76 20.96
C PRO A 392 31.37 9.82 19.45
N ASN A 393 32.38 9.44 18.69
CA ASN A 393 32.34 9.54 17.23
C ASN A 393 32.12 8.20 16.55
N PHE A 394 31.03 8.07 15.79
CA PHE A 394 30.78 6.89 14.96
C PHE A 394 31.83 6.78 13.84
N SER A 395 32.39 5.58 13.66
CA SER A 395 33.36 5.28 12.59
C SER A 395 32.82 5.50 11.18
N GLN A 396 31.49 5.46 11.00
CA GLN A 396 30.79 5.80 9.75
C GLN A 396 29.53 6.62 10.05
N LYS A 397 29.21 7.61 9.18
CA LYS A 397 27.96 8.39 9.27
C LYS A 397 26.73 7.62 8.75
N VAL A 398 26.97 6.73 7.79
CA VAL A 398 25.98 5.81 7.23
C VAL A 398 26.62 4.42 7.23
N TYR A 399 25.97 3.47 7.90
CA TYR A 399 26.31 2.05 7.81
C TYR A 399 25.31 1.38 6.87
N THR A 400 25.79 0.68 5.84
CA THR A 400 24.98 -0.15 4.95
C THR A 400 25.23 -1.62 5.29
N VAL A 401 24.18 -2.39 5.55
CA VAL A 401 24.30 -3.81 5.85
C VAL A 401 23.31 -4.64 5.04
N GLU A 402 23.84 -5.69 4.43
CA GLU A 402 23.14 -6.64 3.57
C GLU A 402 22.92 -7.94 4.37
N ILE A 403 21.66 -8.29 4.65
CA ILE A 403 21.30 -9.48 5.44
C ILE A 403 20.16 -10.24 4.80
N SER A 404 20.17 -11.58 4.90
CA SER A 404 19.07 -12.40 4.42
C SER A 404 17.91 -12.44 5.42
N GLU A 405 16.66 -12.57 4.96
CA GLU A 405 15.51 -12.64 5.87
C GLU A 405 15.42 -13.93 6.68
N ASN A 406 15.97 -15.02 6.15
CA ASN A 406 16.07 -16.32 6.82
C ASN A 406 17.09 -16.33 7.98
N VAL A 407 17.48 -15.16 8.47
CA VAL A 407 18.29 -14.97 9.67
C VAL A 407 17.43 -15.16 10.92
N ASP A 408 17.88 -16.03 11.83
CA ASP A 408 17.20 -16.29 13.10
C ASP A 408 17.22 -15.06 14.02
N LYS A 409 16.14 -14.87 14.77
CA LYS A 409 16.08 -13.83 15.81
C LYS A 409 17.16 -14.03 16.88
N GLY A 410 17.70 -12.94 17.37
CA GLY A 410 18.88 -12.89 18.25
C GLY A 410 20.22 -12.85 17.49
N THR A 411 20.22 -12.84 16.16
CA THR A 411 21.45 -12.66 15.36
C THR A 411 21.94 -11.22 15.40
N GLU A 412 23.25 -11.03 15.58
CA GLU A 412 23.95 -9.75 15.41
C GLU A 412 24.09 -9.44 13.92
N ILE A 413 23.39 -8.39 13.47
CA ILE A 413 23.33 -7.93 12.07
C ILE A 413 24.58 -7.10 11.74
N LEU A 414 24.85 -6.13 12.59
CA LEU A 414 25.85 -5.09 12.41
C LEU A 414 26.35 -4.69 13.79
N ARG A 415 27.66 -4.53 13.94
CA ARG A 415 28.22 -3.90 15.12
C ARG A 415 28.58 -2.44 14.83
N LEU A 416 27.80 -1.54 15.43
CA LEU A 416 28.12 -0.12 15.44
C LEU A 416 29.38 0.09 16.27
N MET A 417 30.35 0.79 15.69
CA MET A 417 31.56 1.20 16.39
C MET A 417 31.62 2.72 16.43
N ALA A 418 31.38 3.26 17.61
CA ALA A 418 31.82 4.59 17.99
C ALA A 418 33.07 4.50 18.87
N THR A 419 33.93 5.51 18.77
CA THR A 419 35.10 5.70 19.61
C THR A 419 35.00 7.04 20.30
N ASP A 420 35.25 7.05 21.62
CA ASP A 420 35.65 8.27 22.32
C ASP A 420 37.16 8.35 22.45
N GLU A 421 37.66 9.57 22.58
CA GLU A 421 39.08 9.85 22.77
C GLU A 421 39.44 10.03 24.27
N ASP A 422 38.44 10.32 25.13
CA ASP A 422 38.54 10.41 26.59
C ASP A 422 39.04 9.10 27.25
N GLU A 423 39.51 9.16 28.51
CA GLU A 423 39.95 7.98 29.26
C GLU A 423 38.82 6.94 29.44
N ASP A 424 37.62 7.37 29.81
CA ASP A 424 36.53 6.47 30.21
C ASP A 424 35.65 5.99 29.03
N LYS A 425 36.28 5.20 28.17
CA LYS A 425 35.84 4.68 26.83
C LYS A 425 34.54 3.83 26.79
N LYS A 426 33.60 4.03 27.71
CA LYS A 426 32.35 3.26 27.84
C LYS A 426 31.15 3.99 27.25
N VAL A 427 31.16 4.13 25.93
CA VAL A 427 30.02 4.65 25.16
C VAL A 427 28.80 3.72 25.24
N PHE A 428 27.60 4.29 25.16
CA PHE A 428 26.32 3.61 25.15
C PHE A 428 25.51 3.90 23.88
N TYR A 429 24.96 2.87 23.25
CA TYR A 429 24.16 2.96 22.03
C TYR A 429 22.64 2.85 22.30
N SER A 430 21.80 3.43 21.44
CA SER A 430 20.36 3.15 21.40
C SER A 430 19.73 3.55 20.05
N LEU A 431 18.59 2.92 19.71
CA LEU A 431 17.78 3.33 18.56
C LEU A 431 17.08 4.67 18.86
N HIS A 432 17.06 5.61 17.91
CA HIS A 432 16.43 6.92 18.07
C HIS A 432 15.13 7.04 17.26
N ALA A 433 15.17 6.67 15.98
CA ALA A 433 14.03 6.70 15.05
C ALA A 433 14.20 5.66 13.93
N ALA A 434 13.15 5.43 13.14
CA ALA A 434 13.17 4.58 11.96
C ALA A 434 12.13 5.09 10.93
N ARG A 435 12.30 4.76 9.63
CA ARG A 435 11.37 5.19 8.56
C ARG A 435 9.96 4.64 8.74
N SER A 436 9.84 3.34 9.04
CA SER A 436 8.58 2.66 9.31
C SER A 436 8.46 2.36 10.82
N PRO A 437 7.29 2.58 11.46
CA PRO A 437 7.07 2.25 12.87
C PRO A 437 7.36 0.77 13.21
N VAL A 438 7.09 -0.16 12.28
CA VAL A 438 7.33 -1.60 12.44
C VAL A 438 8.82 -1.91 12.59
N SER A 439 9.69 -1.11 11.97
CA SER A 439 11.15 -1.27 12.11
C SER A 439 11.63 -1.00 13.54
N HIS A 440 10.82 -0.37 14.40
CA HIS A 440 11.16 -0.13 15.80
C HIS A 440 10.89 -1.34 16.72
N SER A 441 10.15 -2.37 16.27
CA SER A 441 10.02 -3.65 16.98
C SER A 441 10.98 -4.72 16.44
N ILE A 442 11.28 -4.68 15.13
CA ILE A 442 12.16 -5.63 14.44
C ILE A 442 13.62 -5.53 14.94
N PHE A 443 14.17 -4.34 15.14
CA PHE A 443 15.59 -4.15 15.50
C PHE A 443 15.78 -3.67 16.94
N MET A 444 16.65 -4.36 17.67
CA MET A 444 17.09 -3.98 19.03
C MET A 444 18.58 -3.68 19.00
N ILE A 445 19.07 -2.72 19.80
CA ILE A 445 20.50 -2.41 19.90
C ILE A 445 20.97 -2.69 21.33
N ASP A 446 22.01 -3.50 21.49
CA ASP A 446 22.67 -3.61 22.79
C ASP A 446 23.43 -2.32 23.09
N SER A 447 22.97 -1.67 24.16
CA SER A 447 23.54 -0.44 24.67
C SER A 447 25.04 -0.51 24.94
N VAL A 448 25.65 -1.65 25.30
CA VAL A 448 27.09 -1.69 25.67
C VAL A 448 27.99 -2.08 24.50
N THR A 449 27.60 -3.08 23.69
CA THR A 449 28.49 -3.58 22.63
C THR A 449 28.37 -2.82 21.31
N GLY A 450 27.27 -2.10 21.08
CA GLY A 450 26.92 -1.51 19.78
C GLY A 450 26.36 -2.51 18.77
N ALA A 451 26.15 -3.76 19.17
CA ALA A 451 25.54 -4.79 18.33
C ALA A 451 24.06 -4.49 18.08
N VAL A 452 23.69 -4.37 16.81
CA VAL A 452 22.31 -4.35 16.33
C VAL A 452 21.86 -5.79 16.19
N PHE A 453 20.91 -6.20 17.01
CA PHE A 453 20.30 -7.52 17.03
C PHE A 453 18.95 -7.53 16.35
N LEU A 454 18.67 -8.61 15.64
CA LEU A 454 17.34 -8.92 15.14
C LEU A 454 16.44 -9.41 16.29
N ASN A 455 15.31 -8.76 16.56
CA ASN A 455 14.40 -9.11 17.65
C ASN A 455 13.19 -9.92 17.15
N GLU A 456 12.59 -9.49 16.04
CA GLU A 456 11.52 -10.19 15.31
C GLU A 456 12.05 -10.69 13.96
N LYS A 457 11.36 -11.60 13.28
CA LYS A 457 11.84 -12.07 11.96
C LYS A 457 11.76 -10.95 10.92
N LEU A 458 12.68 -11.00 9.96
CA LEU A 458 12.58 -10.22 8.71
C LEU A 458 11.65 -10.92 7.72
N ASP A 459 11.17 -10.14 6.77
CA ASP A 459 10.21 -10.51 5.73
C ASP A 459 10.35 -9.45 4.61
N ARG A 460 11.10 -9.78 3.55
CA ARG A 460 11.43 -8.85 2.46
C ARG A 460 10.21 -8.53 1.61
N GLU A 461 9.23 -9.42 1.57
CA GLU A 461 7.96 -9.24 0.87
C GLU A 461 7.12 -8.15 1.54
N THR A 462 7.30 -7.93 2.85
CA THR A 462 6.70 -6.80 3.56
C THR A 462 7.60 -5.54 3.55
N ILE A 463 8.93 -5.65 3.77
CA ILE A 463 9.86 -4.49 3.69
C ILE A 463 11.25 -4.89 3.13
N GLU A 464 11.63 -4.39 1.94
CA GLU A 464 12.96 -4.68 1.34
C GLU A 464 14.12 -3.82 1.91
N GLU A 465 13.84 -2.64 2.46
CA GLU A 465 14.86 -1.75 3.05
C GLU A 465 14.36 -1.08 4.34
N HIS A 466 15.06 -1.32 5.46
CA HIS A 466 14.81 -0.62 6.71
C HIS A 466 15.85 0.48 6.93
N ILE A 467 15.38 1.71 7.12
CA ILE A 467 16.23 2.85 7.48
C ILE A 467 16.05 3.18 8.96
N LEU A 468 17.13 3.09 9.72
CA LEU A 468 17.21 3.35 11.16
C LEU A 468 18.10 4.57 11.45
N ILE A 469 17.76 5.36 12.46
CA ILE A 469 18.61 6.40 13.03
C ILE A 469 19.03 5.94 14.41
N VAL A 470 20.34 5.73 14.59
CA VAL A 470 20.95 5.22 15.82
C VAL A 470 21.72 6.34 16.50
N MET A 471 21.69 6.36 17.83
CA MET A 471 22.42 7.31 18.64
C MET A 471 23.46 6.62 19.52
N VAL A 472 24.52 7.35 19.83
CA VAL A 472 25.51 7.00 20.86
C VAL A 472 25.61 8.16 21.84
N LYS A 473 25.94 7.85 23.09
CA LYS A 473 26.28 8.78 24.17
C LYS A 473 27.46 8.22 24.96
N ASP A 474 28.20 9.05 25.65
CA ASP A 474 29.27 8.65 26.58
C ASP A 474 28.73 8.41 28.02
N GLN A 475 29.63 8.43 29.00
CA GLN A 475 29.36 8.46 30.44
C GLN A 475 29.87 9.75 31.12
N GLY A 476 30.24 10.75 30.33
CA GLY A 476 30.83 12.00 30.77
C GLY A 476 29.92 12.84 31.66
N THR A 477 30.53 13.83 32.32
CA THR A 477 29.82 14.90 33.02
C THR A 477 30.34 16.25 32.52
N PRO A 478 29.66 16.91 31.56
CA PRO A 478 28.37 16.56 30.94
C PRO A 478 28.46 15.35 29.99
N SER A 479 27.31 14.71 29.69
CA SER A 479 27.27 13.56 28.78
C SER A 479 26.87 13.97 27.36
N GLU A 480 27.78 13.83 26.40
CA GLU A 480 27.59 14.20 25.01
C GLU A 480 27.01 13.07 24.14
N ARG A 481 26.65 13.41 22.88
CA ARG A 481 25.89 12.51 21.99
C ARG A 481 26.17 12.71 20.51
N ASN A 482 26.06 11.61 19.76
CA ASN A 482 26.22 11.60 18.31
C ASN A 482 25.23 10.61 17.65
N TYR A 483 25.07 10.70 16.33
CA TYR A 483 24.05 9.98 15.57
C TYR A 483 24.59 9.45 14.23
N ALA A 484 24.09 8.29 13.80
CA ALA A 484 24.38 7.72 12.48
C ALA A 484 23.10 7.15 11.85
N ARG A 485 23.11 6.98 10.53
CA ARG A 485 22.07 6.24 9.80
C ARG A 485 22.52 4.79 9.60
N VAL A 486 21.64 3.83 9.80
CA VAL A 486 21.84 2.44 9.39
C VAL A 486 20.80 2.13 8.31
N VAL A 487 21.26 1.60 7.18
CA VAL A 487 20.42 1.12 6.09
C VAL A 487 20.58 -0.40 6.05
N VAL A 488 19.49 -1.12 6.30
CA VAL A 488 19.43 -2.57 6.31
C VAL A 488 18.67 -3.00 5.05
N THR A 489 19.40 -3.41 4.02
CA THR A 489 18.84 -3.97 2.79
C THR A 489 18.66 -5.47 2.96
N VAL A 490 17.43 -5.95 2.82
CA VAL A 490 17.08 -7.36 3.03
C VAL A 490 17.28 -8.14 1.73
N HIS A 491 18.18 -9.11 1.76
CA HIS A 491 18.47 -10.03 0.67
C HIS A 491 17.50 -11.20 0.65
N ASP A 492 16.85 -11.29 -0.50
CA ASP A 492 15.96 -12.34 -0.94
C ASP A 492 16.54 -13.76 -0.70
N HIS A 493 15.91 -14.51 0.19
CA HIS A 493 16.08 -15.96 0.33
C HIS A 493 14.92 -16.66 -0.36
N ASN A 494 15.16 -17.79 -1.04
CA ASN A 494 14.03 -18.57 -1.54
C ASN A 494 13.32 -19.23 -0.36
N ASP A 495 12.23 -18.63 0.13
CA ASP A 495 11.45 -19.13 1.26
C ASP A 495 9.93 -19.08 1.01
N HIS A 496 9.46 -18.24 0.08
CA HIS A 496 8.18 -18.42 -0.57
C HIS A 496 8.28 -19.49 -1.67
N PRO A 497 7.42 -20.53 -1.68
CA PRO A 497 7.25 -21.37 -2.86
C PRO A 497 6.38 -20.63 -3.91
N PRO A 498 6.57 -20.87 -5.21
CA PRO A 498 5.69 -20.33 -6.25
C PRO A 498 4.21 -20.60 -5.97
N GLU A 499 3.39 -19.58 -5.71
CA GLU A 499 1.98 -19.70 -5.33
C GLU A 499 1.08 -19.58 -6.57
N PHE A 500 0.34 -20.65 -6.90
CA PHE A 500 -0.69 -20.58 -7.96
C PHE A 500 -1.84 -19.66 -7.50
N THR A 501 -2.21 -18.66 -8.30
CA THR A 501 -3.18 -17.63 -7.86
C THR A 501 -4.56 -18.25 -7.57
N SER A 502 -5.00 -19.20 -8.40
CA SER A 502 -6.16 -20.04 -8.14
C SER A 502 -5.74 -21.35 -7.44
N PRO A 503 -6.46 -21.84 -6.41
CA PRO A 503 -6.07 -23.04 -5.65
C PRO A 503 -6.37 -24.37 -6.36
N ILE A 504 -7.33 -24.37 -7.29
CA ILE A 504 -7.64 -25.46 -8.22
C ILE A 504 -7.97 -24.79 -9.56
N LEU A 505 -7.26 -25.16 -10.61
CA LEU A 505 -7.50 -24.61 -11.95
C LEU A 505 -8.36 -25.57 -12.76
N GLN A 506 -9.51 -25.10 -13.25
CA GLN A 506 -10.46 -25.93 -13.99
C GLN A 506 -10.46 -25.55 -15.47
N GLY A 507 -9.87 -26.43 -16.29
CA GLY A 507 -9.98 -26.37 -17.74
C GLY A 507 -11.25 -27.09 -18.22
N LYS A 508 -11.85 -26.65 -19.31
CA LYS A 508 -13.16 -27.15 -19.77
C LYS A 508 -13.20 -27.43 -21.27
N VAL A 509 -13.72 -28.62 -21.61
CA VAL A 509 -13.41 -29.50 -22.77
C VAL A 509 -14.61 -30.51 -22.98
N PHE A 510 -14.78 -31.19 -24.14
CA PHE A 510 -15.88 -32.16 -24.55
C PHE A 510 -15.61 -32.77 -25.96
N GLU A 511 -16.46 -32.57 -27.00
CA GLU A 511 -16.45 -33.29 -28.30
C GLU A 511 -16.80 -32.50 -29.67
N THR A 512 -16.49 -31.18 -29.92
CA THR A 512 -16.17 -30.48 -31.26
C THR A 512 -14.97 -29.39 -31.50
N SER A 513 -13.66 -29.50 -31.09
CA SER A 513 -12.50 -28.51 -31.15
C SER A 513 -11.03 -29.09 -31.42
N PRO A 514 -9.86 -28.32 -31.45
CA PRO A 514 -8.54 -28.74 -32.04
C PRO A 514 -7.20 -28.77 -31.21
N VAL A 515 -6.11 -29.35 -31.78
CA VAL A 515 -4.72 -29.47 -31.22
C VAL A 515 -4.07 -28.15 -30.83
N GLY A 516 -3.30 -28.14 -29.72
CA GLY A 516 -2.54 -26.96 -29.28
C GLY A 516 -3.45 -25.86 -28.70
N THR A 517 -4.76 -26.10 -28.63
CA THR A 517 -5.69 -25.30 -27.82
C THR A 517 -5.15 -25.22 -26.40
N ALA A 518 -4.91 -23.99 -25.96
CA ALA A 518 -4.69 -23.68 -24.55
C ALA A 518 -6.00 -23.95 -23.82
N VAL A 519 -6.05 -25.03 -23.04
CA VAL A 519 -7.23 -25.41 -22.26
C VAL A 519 -7.28 -24.62 -20.96
N VAL A 520 -6.11 -24.37 -20.37
CA VAL A 520 -5.95 -23.52 -19.19
C VAL A 520 -4.49 -23.08 -19.11
N GLN A 521 -4.25 -21.80 -18.88
CA GLN A 521 -2.92 -21.31 -18.53
C GLN A 521 -2.81 -21.41 -17.00
N VAL A 522 -1.82 -22.16 -16.50
CA VAL A 522 -1.49 -22.05 -15.08
C VAL A 522 -0.61 -20.82 -14.90
N TYR A 523 -0.90 -20.04 -13.87
CA TYR A 523 -0.09 -18.91 -13.46
C TYR A 523 0.21 -19.10 -11.98
N ALA A 524 1.50 -19.20 -11.67
CA ALA A 524 2.01 -19.04 -10.33
C ALA A 524 2.71 -17.68 -10.25
N ILE A 525 2.56 -17.03 -9.11
CA ILE A 525 3.34 -15.87 -8.71
C ILE A 525 4.29 -16.34 -7.62
N ASP A 526 5.55 -16.00 -7.76
CA ASP A 526 6.52 -16.12 -6.69
C ASP A 526 6.72 -14.73 -6.10
N ARG A 527 6.87 -14.64 -4.78
CA ARG A 527 7.04 -13.36 -4.08
C ARG A 527 8.51 -12.99 -3.89
N ASP A 528 9.39 -13.99 -4.04
CA ASP A 528 10.84 -13.82 -4.04
C ASP A 528 11.31 -12.97 -5.25
N ARG A 529 12.63 -12.81 -5.46
CA ARG A 529 13.23 -11.90 -6.44
C ARG A 529 14.25 -12.58 -7.35
N GLY A 530 14.37 -12.06 -8.58
CA GLY A 530 15.48 -12.40 -9.49
C GLY A 530 15.45 -13.84 -10.01
N GLN A 531 16.27 -14.72 -9.43
CA GLN A 531 16.31 -16.15 -9.80
C GLN A 531 15.40 -17.03 -8.94
N ASN A 532 15.19 -16.64 -7.67
CA ASN A 532 14.19 -17.27 -6.81
C ASN A 532 12.80 -17.04 -7.43
N ALA A 533 12.50 -15.78 -7.81
CA ALA A 533 11.32 -15.44 -8.61
C ALA A 533 11.16 -16.18 -9.97
N LYS A 534 12.19 -16.86 -10.50
CA LYS A 534 12.11 -17.46 -11.85
C LYS A 534 11.50 -18.85 -11.82
N ILE A 535 10.17 -18.86 -11.89
CA ILE A 535 9.33 -20.05 -12.01
C ILE A 535 9.60 -20.79 -13.34
N SER A 536 9.53 -22.12 -13.27
CA SER A 536 9.47 -23.06 -14.37
C SER A 536 8.31 -24.04 -14.15
N TYR A 537 7.53 -24.31 -15.21
CA TYR A 537 6.33 -25.14 -15.13
C TYR A 537 6.54 -26.55 -15.68
N SER A 538 5.98 -27.56 -15.00
CA SER A 538 6.08 -28.97 -15.43
C SER A 538 4.88 -29.81 -14.99
N ILE A 539 4.45 -30.79 -15.80
CA ILE A 539 3.43 -31.76 -15.39
C ILE A 539 4.13 -32.95 -14.73
N THR A 540 3.74 -33.28 -13.50
CA THR A 540 4.40 -34.33 -12.69
C THR A 540 3.60 -35.63 -12.56
N SER A 541 2.26 -35.55 -12.60
CA SER A 541 1.40 -36.74 -12.66
C SER A 541 0.01 -36.41 -13.24
N GLY A 542 -0.88 -37.40 -13.34
CA GLY A 542 -2.26 -37.24 -13.80
C GLY A 542 -2.48 -37.19 -15.32
N ASN A 543 -1.40 -36.95 -16.09
CA ASN A 543 -1.42 -36.87 -17.56
C ASN A 543 -1.50 -38.25 -18.23
N VAL A 544 -2.60 -38.98 -18.02
CA VAL A 544 -2.83 -40.30 -18.59
C VAL A 544 -2.75 -40.23 -20.13
N GLY A 545 -1.89 -41.03 -20.75
CA GLY A 545 -1.68 -41.05 -22.21
C GLY A 545 -0.82 -39.93 -22.79
N ASN A 546 -0.31 -39.00 -21.96
CA ASN A 546 0.33 -37.75 -22.38
C ASN A 546 -0.58 -36.89 -23.28
N VAL A 547 -1.83 -36.72 -22.86
CA VAL A 547 -2.87 -35.96 -23.58
C VAL A 547 -2.63 -34.44 -23.52
N PHE A 548 -1.90 -33.96 -22.50
CA PHE A 548 -1.59 -32.55 -22.31
C PHE A 548 -0.08 -32.30 -22.32
N SER A 549 0.31 -31.09 -22.72
CA SER A 549 1.67 -30.56 -22.56
C SER A 549 1.62 -29.21 -21.88
N ILE A 550 2.74 -28.76 -21.30
CA ILE A 550 2.83 -27.46 -20.64
C ILE A 550 4.02 -26.69 -21.20
N ASP A 551 3.84 -25.40 -21.45
CA ASP A 551 4.96 -24.51 -21.74
C ASP A 551 5.73 -24.20 -20.44
N PRO A 552 7.06 -24.43 -20.38
CA PRO A 552 7.83 -24.30 -19.15
C PRO A 552 8.06 -22.84 -18.73
N GLU A 553 7.92 -21.85 -19.61
CA GLU A 553 8.06 -20.42 -19.28
C GLU A 553 6.70 -19.70 -19.24
N MET A 554 5.74 -20.07 -20.10
CA MET A 554 4.42 -19.43 -20.16
C MET A 554 3.32 -20.11 -19.33
N GLY A 555 3.54 -21.33 -18.81
CA GLY A 555 2.56 -22.05 -17.99
C GLY A 555 1.32 -22.56 -18.74
N THR A 556 1.25 -22.37 -20.06
CA THR A 556 0.09 -22.76 -20.87
C THR A 556 -0.04 -24.29 -20.95
N VAL A 557 -1.07 -24.86 -20.32
CA VAL A 557 -1.46 -26.25 -20.53
C VAL A 557 -2.22 -26.33 -21.85
N SER A 558 -1.56 -26.88 -22.86
CA SER A 558 -2.09 -27.05 -24.21
C SER A 558 -2.30 -28.53 -24.52
N VAL A 559 -3.35 -28.83 -25.27
CA VAL A 559 -3.70 -30.20 -25.64
C VAL A 559 -2.70 -30.75 -26.66
N ALA A 560 -2.02 -31.83 -26.24
CA ALA A 560 -0.98 -32.53 -26.99
C ALA A 560 -1.48 -33.84 -27.62
N ARG A 561 -2.65 -34.35 -27.20
CA ARG A 561 -3.43 -35.37 -27.89
C ARG A 561 -4.95 -35.09 -27.82
N GLU A 562 -5.72 -36.07 -27.38
CA GLU A 562 -7.01 -36.41 -27.98
C GLU A 562 -7.92 -36.98 -26.87
N LEU A 563 -9.18 -36.53 -26.82
CA LEU A 563 -10.07 -36.70 -25.66
C LEU A 563 -11.43 -37.31 -26.04
N ASP A 564 -12.04 -38.01 -25.07
CA ASP A 564 -13.28 -38.78 -25.21
C ASP A 564 -14.01 -38.81 -23.86
N TYR A 565 -15.23 -38.26 -23.81
CA TYR A 565 -16.03 -38.13 -22.58
C TYR A 565 -16.46 -39.50 -22.02
N SER A 566 -16.60 -40.50 -22.89
CA SER A 566 -16.99 -41.86 -22.53
C SER A 566 -15.84 -42.73 -22.00
N VAL A 567 -14.59 -42.36 -22.33
CA VAL A 567 -13.36 -43.00 -21.81
C VAL A 567 -12.88 -42.34 -20.52
N MET A 568 -12.78 -41.01 -20.49
CA MET A 568 -12.32 -40.27 -19.31
C MET A 568 -12.90 -38.85 -19.30
N SER A 569 -14.01 -38.67 -18.58
CA SER A 569 -14.69 -37.38 -18.43
C SER A 569 -13.88 -36.32 -17.66
N GLU A 570 -12.88 -36.72 -16.88
CA GLU A 570 -12.15 -35.81 -15.98
C GLU A 570 -10.66 -36.21 -15.93
N TYR A 571 -9.78 -35.25 -16.22
CA TYR A 571 -8.33 -35.39 -16.05
C TYR A 571 -7.86 -34.51 -14.90
N THR A 572 -7.31 -35.11 -13.84
CA THR A 572 -6.71 -34.37 -12.73
C THR A 572 -5.18 -34.34 -12.91
N LEU A 573 -4.66 -33.37 -13.65
CA LEU A 573 -3.22 -33.18 -13.82
C LEU A 573 -2.63 -32.63 -12.53
N MET A 574 -1.43 -33.09 -12.16
CA MET A 574 -0.64 -32.47 -11.09
C MET A 574 0.45 -31.62 -11.72
N VAL A 575 0.22 -30.31 -11.80
CA VAL A 575 1.15 -29.34 -12.37
C VAL A 575 2.01 -28.76 -11.26
N LYS A 576 3.32 -28.74 -11.47
CA LYS A 576 4.33 -28.23 -10.55
C LYS A 576 4.86 -26.90 -11.10
N ALA A 577 4.75 -25.85 -10.31
CA ALA A 577 5.55 -24.64 -10.46
C ALA A 577 6.79 -24.80 -9.56
N MET A 578 7.97 -24.59 -10.12
CA MET A 578 9.25 -24.73 -9.43
C MET A 578 10.12 -23.52 -9.77
N ASP A 579 10.57 -22.79 -8.77
CA ASP A 579 11.52 -21.69 -8.92
C ASP A 579 12.89 -22.16 -9.48
N SER A 580 13.80 -21.20 -9.65
CA SER A 580 15.20 -21.45 -10.00
C SER A 580 16.16 -21.18 -8.83
N GLY A 581 15.66 -21.17 -7.58
CA GLY A 581 16.45 -20.83 -6.40
C GLY A 581 17.25 -21.99 -5.80
N SER A 582 17.65 -21.84 -4.54
CA SER A 582 18.53 -22.80 -3.85
C SER A 582 18.42 -22.68 -2.32
N PRO A 583 17.72 -23.61 -1.63
CA PRO A 583 17.04 -24.78 -2.17
C PRO A 583 15.86 -24.38 -3.06
N ALA A 584 15.71 -25.06 -4.20
CA ALA A 584 14.59 -24.78 -5.09
C ALA A 584 13.29 -25.33 -4.49
N LEU A 585 12.34 -24.45 -4.20
CA LEU A 585 11.02 -24.77 -3.69
C LEU A 585 10.08 -25.13 -4.85
N PHE A 586 8.84 -25.46 -4.49
CA PHE A 586 7.77 -25.71 -5.46
C PHE A 586 6.42 -25.80 -4.77
N SER A 587 5.39 -25.45 -5.53
CA SER A 587 4.02 -25.89 -5.26
C SER A 587 3.55 -26.91 -6.30
N THR A 588 2.45 -27.59 -6.00
CA THR A 588 1.75 -28.43 -6.96
C THR A 588 0.26 -28.13 -6.92
N ILE A 589 -0.31 -27.77 -8.07
CA ILE A 589 -1.75 -27.59 -8.25
C ILE A 589 -2.37 -28.80 -8.92
N HIS A 590 -3.59 -29.12 -8.51
CA HIS A 590 -4.46 -30.00 -9.26
C HIS A 590 -5.19 -29.18 -10.34
N VAL A 591 -4.80 -29.39 -11.59
CA VAL A 591 -5.52 -28.86 -12.75
C VAL A 591 -6.56 -29.89 -13.16
N HIS A 592 -7.82 -29.58 -12.91
CA HIS A 592 -8.95 -30.48 -13.12
C HIS A 592 -9.63 -30.14 -14.45
N ILE A 593 -9.28 -30.87 -15.50
CA ILE A 593 -9.76 -30.65 -16.86
C ILE A 593 -10.98 -31.53 -17.10
N MET A 594 -12.14 -30.90 -17.28
CA MET A 594 -13.43 -31.56 -17.45
C MET A 594 -13.78 -31.67 -18.94
N VAL A 595 -13.99 -32.91 -19.39
CA VAL A 595 -14.66 -33.34 -20.63
C VAL A 595 -16.16 -33.54 -20.29
N THR A 596 -17.12 -33.06 -21.10
CA THR A 596 -18.48 -32.69 -20.58
C THR A 596 -19.60 -32.61 -21.67
N MET A 597 -20.71 -31.84 -21.54
CA MET A 597 -21.74 -31.60 -22.60
C MET A 597 -22.52 -30.26 -22.51
N ALA A 598 -22.54 -29.46 -23.60
CA ALA A 598 -23.13 -28.10 -23.62
C ALA A 598 -24.68 -27.99 -23.43
N ASP A 599 -25.11 -26.97 -22.67
CA ASP A 599 -26.46 -26.87 -22.05
C ASP A 599 -27.64 -26.52 -23.00
N ASN A 600 -27.38 -26.03 -24.21
CA ASN A 600 -28.42 -25.85 -25.25
C ASN A 600 -28.78 -27.17 -25.97
N ALA A 601 -28.28 -28.32 -25.51
CA ALA A 601 -28.59 -29.63 -26.06
C ALA A 601 -30.09 -29.98 -25.93
N PRO A 602 -30.73 -30.53 -26.99
CA PRO A 602 -32.08 -31.05 -26.89
C PRO A 602 -32.13 -32.30 -25.98
N PRO A 603 -33.28 -32.62 -25.34
CA PRO A 603 -33.40 -33.79 -24.49
C PRO A 603 -32.95 -35.09 -25.17
N ARG A 604 -31.88 -35.71 -24.67
CA ARG A 604 -31.38 -36.98 -25.19
C ARG A 604 -32.16 -38.11 -24.54
N PHE A 605 -33.04 -38.76 -25.30
CA PHE A 605 -33.70 -39.95 -24.81
C PHE A 605 -32.68 -41.02 -24.39
N SER A 606 -33.04 -41.91 -23.46
CA SER A 606 -32.18 -43.05 -23.11
C SER A 606 -31.85 -43.89 -24.36
N LYS A 607 -32.78 -43.93 -25.32
CA LYS A 607 -32.54 -44.11 -26.76
C LYS A 607 -33.47 -43.18 -27.54
N GLN A 608 -32.96 -42.35 -28.45
CA GLN A 608 -33.84 -41.56 -29.34
C GLN A 608 -34.70 -42.45 -30.25
N GLU A 609 -34.34 -43.72 -30.41
CA GLU A 609 -35.15 -44.72 -31.10
C GLU A 609 -35.47 -45.90 -30.17
N HIS A 610 -36.76 -46.01 -29.82
CA HIS A 610 -37.29 -47.09 -29.01
C HIS A 610 -37.85 -48.19 -29.91
N ALA A 611 -36.95 -49.04 -30.44
CA ALA A 611 -37.30 -50.20 -31.27
C ALA A 611 -38.25 -51.17 -30.55
N ALA A 612 -39.35 -51.55 -31.22
CA ALA A 612 -40.38 -52.43 -30.69
C ALA A 612 -40.89 -53.37 -31.79
N GLU A 613 -40.84 -54.69 -31.57
CA GLU A 613 -41.00 -55.68 -32.62
C GLU A 613 -42.35 -56.41 -32.53
N ILE A 614 -43.14 -56.39 -33.61
CA ILE A 614 -44.48 -57.00 -33.68
C ILE A 614 -44.79 -57.47 -35.10
N TYR A 615 -45.08 -58.76 -35.32
CA TYR A 615 -45.42 -59.24 -36.67
C TYR A 615 -46.66 -58.53 -37.25
N GLU A 616 -46.70 -58.32 -38.55
CA GLU A 616 -47.81 -57.60 -39.23
C GLU A 616 -49.19 -58.20 -38.95
N ASN A 617 -49.24 -59.54 -38.95
CA ASN A 617 -50.46 -60.33 -38.79
C ASN A 617 -51.01 -60.37 -37.35
N GLN A 618 -50.51 -59.53 -36.44
CA GLN A 618 -50.92 -59.49 -35.04
C GLN A 618 -52.23 -58.72 -34.81
N PRO A 619 -53.00 -59.06 -33.76
CA PRO A 619 -54.28 -58.43 -33.47
C PRO A 619 -54.14 -57.05 -32.79
N ILE A 620 -55.24 -56.29 -32.88
CA ILE A 620 -55.40 -54.94 -32.33
C ILE A 620 -55.43 -54.97 -30.79
N GLY A 621 -54.84 -53.96 -30.14
CA GLY A 621 -54.78 -53.81 -28.68
C GLY A 621 -53.50 -54.35 -28.05
N THR A 622 -52.54 -54.79 -28.85
CA THR A 622 -51.30 -55.44 -28.40
C THR A 622 -50.34 -54.40 -27.81
N TYR A 623 -49.67 -54.75 -26.70
CA TYR A 623 -48.63 -53.92 -26.08
C TYR A 623 -47.38 -53.86 -26.95
N VAL A 624 -46.80 -52.66 -27.08
CA VAL A 624 -45.66 -52.40 -27.98
C VAL A 624 -44.39 -52.00 -27.22
N LYS A 625 -44.39 -50.86 -26.52
CA LYS A 625 -43.17 -50.35 -25.84
C LYS A 625 -43.45 -49.36 -24.71
N HIS A 626 -42.42 -49.12 -23.90
CA HIS A 626 -42.28 -48.04 -22.92
C HIS A 626 -41.11 -47.13 -23.33
N LEU A 627 -41.17 -45.85 -22.96
CA LEU A 627 -40.27 -44.80 -23.42
C LEU A 627 -39.66 -44.07 -22.24
N ASP A 628 -38.35 -43.83 -22.31
CA ASP A 628 -37.57 -43.31 -21.18
C ASP A 628 -36.59 -42.25 -21.71
N ALA A 629 -36.75 -40.99 -21.30
CA ALA A 629 -35.91 -39.90 -21.78
C ALA A 629 -35.09 -39.21 -20.68
N ARG A 630 -33.89 -38.74 -21.03
CA ARG A 630 -33.06 -37.92 -20.15
C ARG A 630 -33.06 -36.48 -20.63
N SER A 631 -33.49 -35.61 -19.73
CA SER A 631 -33.38 -34.17 -19.86
C SER A 631 -33.09 -33.57 -18.50
N THR A 632 -32.71 -32.31 -18.47
CA THR A 632 -32.64 -31.51 -17.26
C THR A 632 -34.03 -31.15 -16.71
N SER A 633 -35.13 -31.45 -17.40
CA SER A 633 -36.51 -31.13 -16.96
C SER A 633 -37.61 -32.03 -17.55
N SER A 634 -38.83 -31.91 -17.03
CA SER A 634 -39.95 -32.86 -17.17
C SER A 634 -40.52 -33.02 -18.59
N LEU A 635 -41.07 -34.21 -18.87
CA LEU A 635 -41.37 -34.68 -20.23
C LEU A 635 -42.85 -35.06 -20.39
N PHE A 636 -43.52 -34.49 -21.39
CA PHE A 636 -44.88 -34.87 -21.82
C PHE A 636 -44.82 -35.58 -23.17
N PHE A 637 -45.35 -36.81 -23.27
CA PHE A 637 -45.11 -37.72 -24.40
C PHE A 637 -46.31 -37.83 -25.35
N GLU A 638 -46.36 -37.03 -26.42
CA GLU A 638 -47.45 -37.06 -27.40
C GLU A 638 -46.99 -37.68 -28.72
N ILE A 639 -47.71 -38.68 -29.27
CA ILE A 639 -47.48 -39.09 -30.66
C ILE A 639 -48.07 -38.01 -31.58
N ILE A 640 -47.21 -37.08 -32.00
CA ILE A 640 -47.58 -35.94 -32.84
C ILE A 640 -47.59 -36.27 -34.34
N ASP A 641 -46.81 -37.27 -34.77
CA ASP A 641 -46.55 -37.56 -36.18
C ASP A 641 -46.15 -39.04 -36.38
N GLY A 642 -46.16 -39.52 -37.62
CA GLY A 642 -45.80 -40.89 -38.01
C GLY A 642 -46.85 -41.96 -37.66
N ASN A 643 -47.83 -41.64 -36.81
CA ASN A 643 -49.04 -42.44 -36.57
C ASN A 643 -50.03 -42.36 -37.74
N LYS A 644 -49.57 -42.74 -38.94
CA LYS A 644 -50.39 -42.80 -40.17
C LYS A 644 -51.68 -43.60 -39.88
N ASP A 645 -52.81 -43.12 -40.38
CA ASP A 645 -54.16 -43.64 -40.14
C ASP A 645 -54.56 -43.86 -38.66
N ASP A 646 -53.84 -43.27 -37.70
CA ASP A 646 -54.13 -43.39 -36.26
C ASP A 646 -54.13 -44.87 -35.79
N MET A 647 -53.09 -45.60 -36.20
CA MET A 647 -52.89 -47.04 -35.98
C MET A 647 -52.36 -47.42 -34.60
N PHE A 648 -51.90 -46.47 -33.79
CA PHE A 648 -51.32 -46.67 -32.46
C PHE A 648 -51.82 -45.64 -31.46
N PHE A 649 -51.59 -45.89 -30.16
CA PHE A 649 -51.96 -44.98 -29.07
C PHE A 649 -50.91 -45.00 -27.96
N ILE A 650 -50.53 -43.82 -27.45
CA ILE A 650 -49.64 -43.64 -26.29
C ILE A 650 -50.41 -43.16 -25.07
N ASN A 651 -49.94 -43.53 -23.87
CA ASN A 651 -50.30 -42.86 -22.62
C ASN A 651 -49.35 -41.67 -22.33
N PRO A 652 -49.80 -40.39 -22.40
CA PRO A 652 -48.87 -39.25 -22.45
C PRO A 652 -48.06 -38.96 -21.18
N SER A 653 -48.42 -39.57 -20.04
CA SER A 653 -47.70 -39.43 -18.78
C SER A 653 -46.88 -40.67 -18.38
N THR A 654 -47.04 -41.80 -19.08
CA THR A 654 -46.32 -43.05 -18.78
C THR A 654 -45.64 -43.68 -19.99
N GLY A 655 -45.60 -43.03 -21.15
CA GLY A 655 -44.87 -43.46 -22.34
C GLY A 655 -45.32 -44.76 -23.01
N VAL A 656 -46.27 -45.52 -22.45
CA VAL A 656 -46.66 -46.85 -22.94
C VAL A 656 -47.46 -46.73 -24.24
N ILE A 657 -47.06 -47.49 -25.26
CA ILE A 657 -47.72 -47.59 -26.56
C ILE A 657 -48.41 -48.95 -26.77
N ILE A 658 -49.59 -48.91 -27.38
CA ILE A 658 -50.38 -50.08 -27.81
C ILE A 658 -50.86 -49.95 -29.27
N THR A 659 -51.16 -51.08 -29.93
CA THR A 659 -51.75 -51.09 -31.29
C THR A 659 -53.25 -50.77 -31.27
N LYS A 660 -53.72 -50.08 -32.32
CA LYS A 660 -55.10 -49.58 -32.48
C LYS A 660 -55.72 -49.94 -33.85
N ARG A 661 -54.90 -50.36 -34.83
CA ARG A 661 -55.32 -51.05 -36.07
C ARG A 661 -54.39 -52.23 -36.38
N GLN A 662 -54.74 -53.03 -37.39
CA GLN A 662 -53.85 -54.07 -37.94
C GLN A 662 -52.75 -53.43 -38.79
N LEU A 663 -51.65 -54.17 -38.97
CA LEU A 663 -50.39 -53.69 -39.55
C LEU A 663 -50.09 -54.48 -40.84
N ASP A 664 -49.27 -53.90 -41.70
CA ASP A 664 -49.03 -54.37 -43.09
C ASP A 664 -47.55 -54.07 -43.42
N TYR A 665 -46.72 -55.11 -43.56
CA TYR A 665 -45.27 -54.92 -43.52
C TYR A 665 -44.77 -54.17 -44.76
N GLU A 666 -45.02 -54.65 -45.97
CA GLU A 666 -44.51 -54.09 -47.24
C GLU A 666 -44.77 -52.59 -47.39
N LEU A 667 -45.92 -52.13 -46.88
CA LEU A 667 -46.44 -50.78 -47.05
C LEU A 667 -45.99 -49.84 -45.91
N ASN A 668 -45.89 -50.33 -44.67
CA ASN A 668 -45.26 -49.61 -43.55
C ASN A 668 -44.50 -50.57 -42.61
N LYS A 669 -43.32 -51.00 -43.07
CA LYS A 669 -42.37 -51.94 -42.43
C LYS A 669 -42.05 -51.61 -40.97
N PHE A 670 -42.23 -50.36 -40.61
CA PHE A 670 -42.20 -49.87 -39.25
C PHE A 670 -43.09 -48.64 -39.15
N TYR A 671 -43.65 -48.42 -37.98
CA TYR A 671 -44.36 -47.18 -37.65
C TYR A 671 -43.46 -46.38 -36.73
N ASN A 672 -42.79 -45.37 -37.30
CA ASN A 672 -42.02 -44.38 -36.56
C ASN A 672 -42.97 -43.40 -35.89
N LEU A 673 -43.54 -43.82 -34.76
CA LEU A 673 -44.39 -42.96 -33.95
C LEU A 673 -43.50 -41.87 -33.36
N SER A 674 -43.60 -40.67 -33.91
CA SER A 674 -42.85 -39.52 -33.46
C SER A 674 -43.47 -39.05 -32.16
N VAL A 675 -42.97 -39.59 -31.06
CA VAL A 675 -43.37 -39.20 -29.71
C VAL A 675 -42.53 -38.01 -29.33
N GLU A 676 -43.14 -36.83 -29.40
CA GLU A 676 -42.52 -35.64 -28.86
C GLU A 676 -42.64 -35.72 -27.34
N ALA A 677 -41.51 -36.00 -26.67
CA ALA A 677 -41.32 -35.68 -25.28
C ALA A 677 -41.03 -34.17 -25.20
N THR A 678 -42.08 -33.37 -25.14
CA THR A 678 -41.95 -31.93 -24.95
C THR A 678 -41.41 -31.68 -23.54
N ASN A 679 -40.17 -31.18 -23.45
CA ASN A 679 -39.68 -30.46 -22.28
C ASN A 679 -39.96 -28.95 -22.47
N MET A 680 -39.87 -28.17 -21.38
CA MET A 680 -40.43 -26.82 -21.27
C MET A 680 -39.79 -25.77 -22.19
N ALA A 681 -38.55 -25.99 -22.68
CA ALA A 681 -37.85 -25.07 -23.57
C ALA A 681 -37.55 -25.69 -24.94
N THR A 682 -36.99 -26.90 -24.98
CA THR A 682 -36.63 -27.62 -26.20
C THR A 682 -37.38 -28.94 -26.30
N LYS A 683 -37.88 -29.22 -27.51
CA LYS A 683 -38.64 -30.42 -27.85
C LYS A 683 -37.68 -31.53 -28.25
N ALA A 684 -37.76 -32.68 -27.60
CA ALA A 684 -37.16 -33.90 -28.13
C ALA A 684 -38.24 -34.81 -28.68
N ARG A 685 -37.97 -35.37 -29.86
CA ARG A 685 -38.76 -36.44 -30.44
C ARG A 685 -37.98 -37.72 -30.27
N CYS A 686 -38.61 -38.77 -29.75
CA CYS A 686 -38.17 -40.12 -30.04
C CYS A 686 -39.03 -40.67 -31.16
N THR A 687 -38.37 -41.27 -32.14
CA THR A 687 -39.02 -42.14 -33.10
C THR A 687 -39.17 -43.49 -32.42
N VAL A 688 -40.37 -43.76 -31.89
CA VAL A 688 -40.68 -45.12 -31.41
C VAL A 688 -40.87 -45.96 -32.64
N ILE A 689 -39.79 -46.63 -33.04
CA ILE A 689 -39.79 -47.49 -34.21
C ILE A 689 -40.51 -48.77 -33.83
N VAL A 690 -41.81 -48.78 -34.07
CA VAL A 690 -42.58 -50.02 -34.03
C VAL A 690 -42.24 -50.79 -35.29
N HIS A 691 -41.13 -51.51 -35.26
CA HIS A 691 -40.78 -52.50 -36.26
C HIS A 691 -41.93 -53.49 -36.33
N VAL A 692 -42.62 -53.43 -37.47
CA VAL A 692 -43.42 -54.57 -37.87
C VAL A 692 -42.42 -55.71 -38.17
N LEU A 693 -42.82 -56.98 -38.12
CA LEU A 693 -41.95 -58.10 -38.50
C LEU A 693 -42.54 -58.87 -39.71
N ASP A 694 -41.63 -59.19 -40.64
CA ASP A 694 -41.83 -59.50 -42.07
C ASP A 694 -42.30 -60.94 -42.39
N ARG A 695 -42.97 -61.12 -43.54
CA ARG A 695 -43.39 -62.43 -44.07
C ARG A 695 -43.30 -62.63 -45.60
N ASN A 696 -42.14 -62.39 -46.24
CA ASN A 696 -41.73 -62.90 -47.57
C ASN A 696 -42.84 -62.99 -48.66
N ASP A 697 -43.05 -61.93 -49.46
CA ASP A 697 -43.89 -62.05 -50.68
C ASP A 697 -43.42 -61.28 -51.96
N ASN A 698 -42.21 -60.69 -51.99
CA ASN A 698 -41.66 -59.90 -53.12
C ASN A 698 -40.25 -60.35 -53.60
N ALA A 699 -39.63 -59.63 -54.56
CA ALA A 699 -38.37 -60.06 -55.22
C ALA A 699 -37.45 -58.91 -55.76
N PRO A 700 -36.13 -59.13 -55.93
CA PRO A 700 -35.14 -58.04 -56.02
C PRO A 700 -34.77 -57.47 -57.42
N ARG A 701 -34.17 -56.26 -57.42
CA ARG A 701 -33.72 -55.42 -58.56
C ARG A 701 -32.61 -54.43 -58.19
N PHE A 702 -31.77 -53.98 -59.13
CA PHE A 702 -30.64 -53.08 -58.80
C PHE A 702 -30.87 -51.56 -58.81
N THR A 703 -29.94 -50.84 -58.16
CA THR A 703 -29.91 -49.37 -58.05
C THR A 703 -28.95 -48.68 -59.03
N GLN A 704 -27.62 -48.77 -58.83
CA GLN A 704 -26.72 -47.67 -59.26
C GLN A 704 -25.20 -48.00 -59.40
N SER A 705 -24.29 -47.12 -58.89
CA SER A 705 -22.88 -46.95 -59.32
C SER A 705 -21.88 -46.04 -58.51
N VAL A 706 -22.20 -44.85 -57.92
CA VAL A 706 -21.22 -43.90 -57.28
C VAL A 706 -21.81 -42.73 -56.42
N TYR A 707 -21.02 -42.22 -55.45
CA TYR A 707 -21.05 -40.91 -54.72
C TYR A 707 -19.62 -40.57 -54.14
N SER A 708 -19.42 -39.71 -53.11
CA SER A 708 -18.08 -39.40 -52.49
C SER A 708 -18.10 -38.67 -51.10
N GLY A 709 -16.96 -38.54 -50.39
CA GLY A 709 -16.76 -37.82 -49.07
C GLY A 709 -15.29 -37.61 -48.59
N SER A 710 -15.02 -37.33 -47.29
CA SER A 710 -13.66 -37.27 -46.65
C SER A 710 -13.58 -37.50 -45.09
N VAL A 711 -12.87 -36.68 -44.28
CA VAL A 711 -12.08 -37.05 -43.04
C VAL A 711 -12.42 -36.37 -41.66
N SER A 712 -12.00 -37.00 -40.53
CA SER A 712 -11.72 -36.48 -39.13
C SER A 712 -10.39 -37.01 -38.61
N GLU A 713 -10.19 -38.27 -38.98
CA GLU A 713 -9.12 -39.16 -38.57
C GLU A 713 -9.07 -39.58 -37.10
N ALA A 714 -10.22 -39.58 -36.40
CA ALA A 714 -10.58 -40.35 -35.18
C ALA A 714 -10.33 -41.87 -35.31
N ALA A 715 -9.06 -42.22 -35.54
CA ALA A 715 -8.66 -43.31 -36.43
C ALA A 715 -7.14 -43.47 -36.64
N ALA A 716 -6.42 -42.37 -36.84
CA ALA A 716 -5.13 -42.24 -37.52
C ALA A 716 -5.01 -42.93 -38.90
N ILE A 717 -5.20 -44.26 -38.99
CA ILE A 717 -4.96 -45.06 -40.19
C ILE A 717 -6.00 -46.18 -40.39
N GLY A 718 -7.23 -46.02 -39.92
CA GLY A 718 -8.32 -46.99 -40.10
C GLY A 718 -9.60 -46.72 -39.30
N SER A 719 -10.00 -45.47 -39.15
CA SER A 719 -10.49 -44.62 -40.25
C SER A 719 -11.80 -45.22 -40.73
N LEU A 720 -12.85 -44.86 -39.96
CA LEU A 720 -13.90 -45.78 -39.52
C LEU A 720 -15.30 -45.11 -39.53
N VAL A 721 -16.03 -44.96 -40.63
CA VAL A 721 -15.78 -44.95 -42.08
C VAL A 721 -17.15 -44.45 -42.61
N LEU A 722 -17.26 -43.19 -43.06
CA LEU A 722 -18.48 -42.34 -43.12
C LEU A 722 -18.45 -41.36 -44.33
N THR A 723 -19.07 -40.15 -44.30
CA THR A 723 -19.07 -39.16 -45.41
C THR A 723 -19.14 -37.69 -44.93
N ASN A 724 -18.51 -37.36 -43.80
CA ASN A 724 -18.48 -36.05 -43.14
C ASN A 724 -19.72 -35.50 -42.37
N THR A 725 -20.99 -35.92 -42.34
CA THR A 725 -21.81 -37.01 -42.92
C THR A 725 -21.38 -38.46 -42.67
N SER A 726 -22.22 -39.43 -43.03
CA SER A 726 -22.51 -40.56 -42.14
C SER A 726 -22.44 -41.98 -42.75
N ALA A 727 -22.00 -42.15 -43.99
CA ALA A 727 -21.82 -43.47 -44.62
C ALA A 727 -20.76 -43.44 -45.76
N PRO A 728 -19.74 -44.31 -45.74
CA PRO A 728 -18.67 -44.36 -46.74
C PRO A 728 -19.24 -44.78 -48.09
N LEU A 729 -18.54 -44.48 -49.17
CA LEU A 729 -18.93 -44.99 -50.48
C LEU A 729 -19.00 -46.55 -50.45
N VAL A 730 -20.00 -47.12 -51.12
CA VAL A 730 -20.48 -48.50 -50.88
C VAL A 730 -21.22 -48.99 -52.14
N ILE A 731 -21.81 -50.19 -52.14
CA ILE A 731 -22.35 -50.90 -53.31
C ILE A 731 -23.75 -51.49 -53.10
N THR A 732 -24.68 -51.27 -54.04
CA THR A 732 -26.11 -51.45 -53.74
C THR A 732 -27.00 -52.04 -54.84
N ALA A 733 -28.13 -52.58 -54.36
CA ALA A 733 -29.32 -53.11 -55.03
C ALA A 733 -30.54 -52.96 -54.07
N ARG A 734 -31.72 -53.44 -54.45
CA ARG A 734 -32.97 -53.39 -53.66
C ARG A 734 -33.83 -54.65 -53.79
N ASP A 735 -34.58 -54.94 -52.75
CA ASP A 735 -35.75 -55.82 -52.75
C ASP A 735 -36.91 -55.08 -52.07
N GLN A 736 -38.09 -55.68 -51.99
CA GLN A 736 -39.29 -55.08 -51.40
C GLN A 736 -39.82 -55.81 -50.15
N ASP A 737 -39.30 -57.00 -49.80
CA ASP A 737 -39.43 -57.66 -48.48
C ASP A 737 -38.41 -57.12 -47.45
N SER A 738 -38.15 -57.81 -46.33
CA SER A 738 -37.09 -57.57 -45.34
C SER A 738 -36.54 -58.86 -44.69
N GLU A 739 -35.78 -58.74 -43.59
CA GLU A 739 -35.03 -59.82 -42.93
C GLU A 739 -34.24 -60.65 -43.95
N LEU A 740 -34.23 -61.99 -43.81
CA LEU A 740 -33.62 -62.91 -44.78
C LEU A 740 -34.21 -62.78 -46.18
N ASN A 741 -35.47 -62.35 -46.29
CA ASN A 741 -36.29 -62.45 -47.49
C ASN A 741 -35.82 -61.47 -48.57
N ALA A 742 -35.48 -60.24 -48.15
CA ALA A 742 -34.78 -59.26 -48.96
C ALA A 742 -33.25 -59.29 -48.84
N LEU A 743 -32.63 -60.26 -48.13
CA LEU A 743 -31.22 -60.15 -47.77
C LEU A 743 -30.28 -60.42 -48.96
N LEU A 744 -29.79 -59.35 -49.56
CA LEU A 744 -28.98 -59.37 -50.77
C LEU A 744 -27.49 -59.71 -50.49
N SER A 745 -27.01 -60.84 -51.03
CA SER A 745 -25.65 -61.38 -50.95
C SER A 745 -24.74 -60.93 -52.10
N TYR A 746 -23.81 -60.00 -51.86
CA TYR A 746 -22.90 -59.39 -52.84
C TYR A 746 -21.53 -60.13 -52.95
N ASP A 747 -20.74 -59.92 -54.00
CA ASP A 747 -19.34 -60.41 -54.13
C ASP A 747 -18.46 -59.58 -55.10
N ILE A 748 -17.12 -59.51 -54.88
CA ILE A 748 -16.16 -59.21 -55.97
C ILE A 748 -15.34 -60.44 -56.36
N ILE A 749 -15.50 -60.74 -57.64
CA ILE A 749 -14.53 -61.02 -58.72
C ILE A 749 -13.00 -60.78 -58.46
N GLU A 750 -12.54 -59.94 -57.51
CA GLU A 750 -11.16 -59.39 -57.46
C GLU A 750 -10.49 -59.47 -56.07
N THR A 751 -9.15 -59.53 -55.99
CA THR A 751 -8.45 -60.09 -54.80
C THR A 751 -7.39 -59.23 -54.08
N LEU A 752 -6.91 -58.10 -54.62
CA LEU A 752 -5.68 -57.43 -54.09
C LEU A 752 -5.91 -56.15 -53.26
N PRO A 753 -6.69 -55.12 -53.68
CA PRO A 753 -6.99 -53.98 -52.81
C PRO A 753 -7.62 -54.39 -51.47
N ARG A 754 -8.30 -55.55 -51.47
CA ARG A 754 -8.67 -56.40 -50.32
C ARG A 754 -7.61 -56.53 -49.19
N GLN A 755 -6.34 -56.20 -49.44
CA GLN A 755 -5.23 -56.17 -48.46
C GLN A 755 -5.17 -54.88 -47.64
N PHE A 756 -5.14 -53.71 -48.29
CA PHE A 756 -5.25 -52.41 -47.60
C PHE A 756 -6.65 -52.18 -47.06
N PHE A 757 -7.61 -52.72 -47.81
CA PHE A 757 -8.96 -52.23 -47.78
C PHE A 757 -9.92 -53.41 -48.04
N HIS A 758 -10.61 -53.97 -47.05
CA HIS A 758 -11.42 -55.18 -47.27
C HIS A 758 -12.86 -54.93 -47.79
N ILE A 759 -13.24 -55.63 -48.88
CA ILE A 759 -14.61 -55.65 -49.45
C ILE A 759 -15.37 -56.91 -49.11
N ASP A 760 -16.60 -56.67 -48.67
CA ASP A 760 -17.40 -57.54 -47.84
C ASP A 760 -18.75 -57.85 -48.50
N SER A 761 -19.06 -59.14 -48.58
CA SER A 761 -20.19 -59.71 -49.34
C SER A 761 -21.57 -59.29 -48.82
N SER A 762 -21.67 -58.79 -47.59
CA SER A 762 -22.91 -58.25 -47.04
C SER A 762 -23.04 -56.73 -47.16
N THR A 763 -21.95 -55.99 -47.44
CA THR A 763 -21.91 -54.53 -47.22
C THR A 763 -21.24 -53.69 -48.31
N GLY A 764 -20.16 -54.13 -48.94
CA GLY A 764 -19.58 -53.46 -50.12
C GLY A 764 -18.45 -52.42 -49.94
N ALA A 765 -17.77 -52.31 -48.78
CA ALA A 765 -16.76 -51.26 -48.50
C ALA A 765 -15.28 -51.66 -48.76
N ILE A 766 -14.27 -50.91 -48.27
CA ILE A 766 -12.83 -51.20 -48.44
C ILE A 766 -12.06 -50.39 -47.33
N ARG A 767 -11.51 -51.04 -46.28
CA ARG A 767 -10.92 -50.39 -45.06
C ARG A 767 -9.62 -51.02 -44.45
N THR A 768 -8.85 -50.22 -43.68
CA THR A 768 -7.55 -50.56 -43.03
C THR A 768 -7.61 -50.97 -41.54
N VAL A 769 -8.49 -50.35 -40.73
CA VAL A 769 -8.73 -50.58 -39.27
C VAL A 769 -7.60 -50.16 -38.29
N MET A 770 -7.80 -49.03 -37.58
CA MET A 770 -6.93 -48.45 -36.52
C MET A 770 -7.70 -47.37 -35.72
N THR A 771 -7.13 -46.84 -34.62
CA THR A 771 -7.62 -45.67 -33.85
C THR A 771 -6.52 -44.62 -33.63
N LEU A 772 -6.92 -43.37 -33.34
CA LEU A 772 -6.13 -42.13 -33.23
C LEU A 772 -7.10 -40.91 -33.22
N ASP A 773 -6.63 -39.67 -33.48
CA ASP A 773 -7.41 -38.58 -34.09
C ASP A 773 -6.54 -37.73 -35.08
N HIS A 774 -6.52 -36.39 -34.95
CA HIS A 774 -6.13 -35.29 -35.86
C HIS A 774 -5.00 -35.43 -36.93
N GLU A 775 -4.23 -36.51 -36.99
CA GLU A 775 -2.97 -36.58 -37.76
C GLU A 775 -3.10 -36.65 -39.31
N GLN A 776 -4.11 -37.36 -39.85
CA GLN A 776 -3.98 -38.07 -41.15
C GLN A 776 -5.23 -37.98 -42.09
N ILE A 777 -5.21 -38.70 -43.23
CA ILE A 777 -6.22 -38.61 -44.32
C ILE A 777 -6.31 -39.88 -45.20
N SER A 778 -7.49 -40.23 -45.75
CA SER A 778 -7.70 -41.44 -46.58
C SER A 778 -8.93 -41.42 -47.54
N GLU A 779 -8.78 -41.83 -48.81
CA GLU A 779 -9.85 -41.84 -49.86
C GLU A 779 -9.64 -42.94 -50.95
N PHE A 780 -10.26 -44.14 -50.87
CA PHE A 780 -9.94 -45.29 -51.78
C PHE A 780 -11.08 -46.33 -51.96
N SER A 781 -11.27 -46.97 -53.14
CA SER A 781 -12.56 -47.70 -53.43
C SER A 781 -12.68 -48.74 -54.59
N PHE A 782 -13.67 -49.67 -54.58
CA PHE A 782 -13.74 -50.90 -55.45
C PHE A 782 -15.05 -51.25 -56.27
N HIS A 783 -15.62 -52.49 -56.27
CA HIS A 783 -16.67 -53.05 -57.22
C HIS A 783 -17.58 -54.20 -56.59
N VAL A 784 -18.62 -54.83 -57.25
CA VAL A 784 -19.43 -56.00 -56.71
C VAL A 784 -20.52 -56.66 -57.67
N LYS A 785 -21.24 -57.79 -57.33
CA LYS A 785 -22.63 -58.25 -57.79
C LYS A 785 -23.46 -59.04 -56.72
N VAL A 786 -24.85 -59.07 -56.73
CA VAL A 786 -25.82 -59.68 -55.73
C VAL A 786 -26.90 -60.76 -56.12
N SER A 787 -27.60 -61.38 -55.10
CA SER A 787 -28.94 -62.09 -55.08
C SER A 787 -29.57 -62.29 -53.64
N ASP A 788 -30.86 -62.66 -53.41
CA ASP A 788 -31.48 -62.80 -52.04
C ASP A 788 -31.30 -64.16 -51.29
N LEU A 789 -31.81 -64.23 -50.04
CA LEU A 789 -31.58 -65.32 -49.08
C LEU A 789 -32.82 -65.81 -48.27
N GLY A 790 -34.06 -65.54 -48.68
CA GLY A 790 -35.29 -65.84 -47.92
C GLY A 790 -35.61 -67.32 -47.60
N LYS A 791 -36.81 -67.57 -47.07
CA LYS A 791 -37.44 -68.91 -47.07
C LYS A 791 -38.96 -68.80 -47.34
N PRO A 792 -39.42 -68.87 -48.61
CA PRO A 792 -38.72 -69.20 -49.87
C PRO A 792 -37.75 -68.11 -50.42
N ARG A 793 -37.06 -68.35 -51.56
CA ARG A 793 -35.95 -67.51 -52.14
C ARG A 793 -36.17 -67.07 -53.59
N LEU A 794 -35.70 -65.88 -54.00
CA LEU A 794 -35.90 -65.20 -55.32
C LEU A 794 -34.54 -64.57 -55.87
N SER A 795 -34.42 -63.63 -56.87
CA SER A 795 -33.07 -63.16 -57.47
C SER A 795 -32.97 -61.94 -58.52
N SER A 796 -31.75 -61.32 -58.79
CA SER A 796 -31.43 -59.97 -59.52
C SER A 796 -29.99 -59.61 -60.24
N GLU A 797 -29.37 -58.35 -60.22
CA GLU A 797 -28.25 -57.64 -61.10
C GLU A 797 -26.77 -57.01 -60.65
N THR A 798 -26.42 -55.65 -60.54
CA THR A 798 -25.16 -54.67 -60.60
C THR A 798 -24.07 -54.20 -59.44
N VAL A 799 -23.45 -52.91 -59.30
CA VAL A 799 -22.06 -52.45 -58.65
C VAL A 799 -21.78 -50.97 -57.94
N ALA A 800 -20.66 -50.61 -57.14
CA ALA A 800 -20.12 -49.22 -56.58
C ALA A 800 -18.78 -49.05 -55.61
N LYS A 801 -18.52 -48.18 -54.51
CA LYS A 801 -17.14 -47.65 -53.88
C LYS A 801 -16.72 -47.39 -52.25
N VAL A 802 -16.07 -46.30 -51.53
CA VAL A 802 -15.71 -45.92 -49.95
C VAL A 802 -15.16 -44.47 -49.28
N GLU A 803 -15.48 -43.90 -48.00
CA GLU A 803 -14.96 -42.65 -47.10
C GLU A 803 -15.09 -42.46 -45.43
N ILE A 804 -15.11 -41.26 -44.62
CA ILE A 804 -14.89 -40.97 -43.04
C ILE A 804 -15.56 -39.70 -42.15
N SER A 805 -15.25 -39.31 -40.79
CA SER A 805 -15.82 -38.15 -39.82
C SER A 805 -15.59 -38.02 -38.16
N VAL A 806 -15.69 -36.84 -37.33
CA VAL A 806 -15.68 -36.45 -35.74
C VAL A 806 -14.66 -35.36 -34.92
N ILE A 807 -14.83 -34.75 -33.62
CA ILE A 807 -14.00 -33.68 -32.72
C ILE A 807 -14.21 -33.34 -31.06
N ASP A 808 -13.86 -32.16 -30.29
CA ASP A 808 -13.89 -31.53 -28.72
C ASP A 808 -14.75 -30.18 -28.00
N VAL A 809 -15.31 -29.96 -26.69
CA VAL A 809 -16.16 -28.76 -25.98
C VAL A 809 -16.39 -28.35 -24.33
N ASN A 810 -17.54 -28.42 -23.46
CA ASN A 810 -17.79 -27.91 -21.94
C ASN A 810 -19.18 -28.13 -21.00
N ASP A 811 -19.25 -28.44 -19.59
CA ASP A 811 -20.37 -28.41 -18.43
C ASP A 811 -20.13 -28.82 -16.82
N CYS A 812 -20.99 -28.58 -15.71
CA CYS A 812 -20.90 -28.93 -14.15
C CYS A 812 -22.01 -28.45 -12.98
N PRO A 813 -21.89 -28.63 -11.56
CA PRO A 813 -22.86 -28.17 -10.38
C PRO A 813 -22.48 -27.94 -8.78
N PRO A 814 -23.33 -27.36 -7.77
CA PRO A 814 -22.99 -26.71 -6.41
C PRO A 814 -23.39 -27.25 -4.94
N ARG A 815 -22.89 -26.66 -3.78
CA ARG A 815 -23.14 -27.09 -2.33
C ARG A 815 -22.90 -26.11 -1.11
N PHE A 816 -23.61 -26.26 0.03
CA PHE A 816 -23.44 -25.59 1.38
C PHE A 816 -22.27 -26.14 2.25
N LEU A 817 -21.75 -25.35 3.22
CA LEU A 817 -20.67 -25.75 4.15
C LEU A 817 -21.08 -26.62 5.37
N HIS A 818 -22.08 -26.22 6.17
CA HIS A 818 -22.54 -26.96 7.36
C HIS A 818 -24.07 -27.03 7.44
N SER A 819 -24.60 -28.02 8.16
CA SER A 819 -26.04 -28.29 8.24
C SER A 819 -26.74 -27.80 9.52
N VAL A 820 -26.02 -27.45 10.60
CA VAL A 820 -26.61 -26.97 11.89
C VAL A 820 -25.70 -25.97 12.64
N TYR A 821 -26.26 -24.86 13.16
CA TYR A 821 -25.58 -23.78 13.92
C TYR A 821 -26.29 -23.39 15.25
N ASN A 822 -25.65 -22.65 16.17
CA ASN A 822 -26.20 -22.22 17.49
C ASN A 822 -25.73 -20.81 17.96
N THR A 823 -26.55 -19.99 18.66
CA THR A 823 -26.16 -18.65 19.25
C THR A 823 -27.07 -18.12 20.41
N THR A 824 -26.83 -16.90 20.93
CA THR A 824 -27.52 -16.22 22.07
C THR A 824 -27.89 -14.73 21.84
N LEU A 825 -28.92 -14.20 22.54
CA LEU A 825 -29.41 -12.80 22.41
C LEU A 825 -29.94 -12.19 23.75
N LEU A 826 -29.88 -10.86 23.89
CA LEU A 826 -30.38 -10.08 25.05
C LEU A 826 -31.58 -9.16 24.71
N LEU A 827 -32.35 -8.78 25.75
CA LEU A 827 -33.54 -7.90 25.69
C LEU A 827 -33.52 -6.86 26.85
N PRO A 828 -34.21 -5.70 26.74
CA PRO A 828 -34.94 -5.21 25.58
C PRO A 828 -34.00 -4.70 24.48
N THR A 829 -34.49 -4.71 23.25
CA THR A 829 -33.78 -4.20 22.07
C THR A 829 -34.71 -3.28 21.29
N TYR A 830 -34.16 -2.58 20.30
CA TYR A 830 -34.93 -1.81 19.33
C TYR A 830 -34.87 -2.51 17.96
N LYS A 831 -35.66 -2.03 17.01
CA LYS A 831 -35.69 -2.55 15.63
C LYS A 831 -34.36 -2.24 14.92
N ASN A 832 -33.87 -3.19 14.14
CA ASN A 832 -32.60 -3.18 13.38
C ASN A 832 -31.31 -3.42 14.23
N VAL A 833 -31.28 -4.48 15.06
CA VAL A 833 -30.10 -4.89 15.88
C VAL A 833 -29.63 -6.32 15.51
N ALA A 834 -28.31 -6.60 15.40
CA ALA A 834 -27.75 -7.80 14.71
C ALA A 834 -27.43 -9.06 15.56
N ILE A 835 -27.21 -10.23 14.91
CA ILE A 835 -27.16 -11.58 15.55
C ILE A 835 -26.18 -12.67 14.97
N LEU A 836 -26.22 -13.14 13.70
CA LEU A 836 -25.42 -14.33 13.18
C LEU A 836 -25.37 -14.48 11.60
N GLN A 837 -24.50 -15.33 10.98
CA GLN A 837 -24.17 -15.42 9.52
C GLN A 837 -23.80 -16.86 8.93
N VAL A 838 -23.84 -17.15 7.58
CA VAL A 838 -23.62 -18.50 6.87
C VAL A 838 -23.22 -18.52 5.31
N ASN A 839 -22.54 -19.57 4.72
CA ASN A 839 -21.88 -19.60 3.33
C ASN A 839 -21.90 -20.92 2.42
N ALA A 840 -21.61 -20.90 1.07
CA ALA A 840 -21.63 -22.04 0.03
C ALA A 840 -20.73 -21.92 -1.29
N THR A 841 -20.67 -22.91 -2.25
CA THR A 841 -19.80 -22.96 -3.52
C THR A 841 -20.30 -23.75 -4.81
N ASP A 842 -19.69 -23.58 -6.03
CA ASP A 842 -19.93 -24.26 -7.37
C ASP A 842 -18.66 -24.39 -8.30
N PRO A 843 -18.56 -25.35 -9.29
CA PRO A 843 -17.46 -25.47 -10.27
C PRO A 843 -17.81 -25.44 -11.79
N ASP A 844 -19.06 -25.24 -12.23
CA ASP A 844 -19.36 -25.11 -13.68
C ASP A 844 -18.96 -23.74 -14.22
N SER A 845 -19.01 -22.76 -13.33
CA SER A 845 -18.69 -21.36 -13.60
C SER A 845 -17.17 -21.13 -13.79
N SER A 846 -16.59 -21.71 -14.85
CA SER A 846 -15.44 -21.10 -15.52
C SER A 846 -15.82 -19.87 -16.37
N VAL A 847 -17.06 -19.39 -16.20
CA VAL A 847 -17.59 -18.00 -16.23
C VAL A 847 -19.13 -18.14 -16.29
N GLY A 848 -19.89 -17.74 -15.26
CA GLY A 848 -21.30 -18.19 -15.12
C GLY A 848 -22.23 -17.52 -14.09
N THR A 849 -22.34 -18.08 -12.88
CA THR A 849 -23.53 -17.96 -11.99
C THR A 849 -23.22 -17.79 -10.48
N THR A 850 -24.03 -17.00 -9.75
CA THR A 850 -23.88 -16.67 -8.31
C THR A 850 -24.84 -17.37 -7.34
N LEU A 851 -24.48 -17.37 -6.05
CA LEU A 851 -25.15 -18.10 -4.96
C LEU A 851 -25.91 -17.18 -3.98
N ARG A 852 -27.18 -17.49 -3.66
CA ARG A 852 -28.08 -16.63 -2.85
C ARG A 852 -28.70 -17.33 -1.63
N TYR A 853 -28.90 -16.62 -0.51
CA TYR A 853 -29.42 -17.17 0.76
C TYR A 853 -30.85 -16.69 1.16
N ASP A 854 -31.63 -17.55 1.85
CA ASP A 854 -32.95 -17.18 2.45
C ASP A 854 -33.22 -17.89 3.81
N ILE A 855 -34.04 -17.30 4.70
CA ILE A 855 -34.73 -18.05 5.80
C ILE A 855 -36.01 -18.70 5.24
N ILE A 856 -36.19 -20.01 5.47
CA ILE A 856 -37.34 -20.76 4.95
C ILE A 856 -38.32 -21.28 6.03
N ASP A 857 -37.91 -21.44 7.29
CA ASP A 857 -38.77 -21.95 8.37
C ASP A 857 -38.32 -21.48 9.78
N GLY A 858 -39.24 -21.53 10.75
CA GLY A 858 -39.00 -21.27 12.17
C GLY A 858 -39.22 -19.82 12.63
N ASN A 859 -39.14 -18.85 11.72
CA ASN A 859 -39.24 -17.41 12.00
C ASN A 859 -40.70 -16.91 12.19
N ALA A 860 -41.49 -17.62 12.99
CA ALA A 860 -42.91 -17.34 13.18
C ALA A 860 -43.13 -15.97 13.88
N GLY A 861 -43.50 -14.97 13.09
CA GLY A 861 -43.75 -13.58 13.51
C GLY A 861 -42.88 -12.53 12.80
N ASN A 862 -41.93 -12.92 11.93
CA ASN A 862 -40.91 -12.03 11.36
C ASN A 862 -40.13 -11.25 12.43
N VAL A 863 -39.89 -11.91 13.57
CA VAL A 863 -39.13 -11.38 14.71
C VAL A 863 -37.67 -11.10 14.30
N PHE A 864 -37.13 -11.93 13.40
CA PHE A 864 -35.82 -11.78 12.82
C PHE A 864 -35.90 -11.57 11.29
N ALA A 865 -34.86 -11.02 10.69
CA ALA A 865 -34.65 -10.97 9.23
C ALA A 865 -33.22 -11.34 8.89
N ILE A 866 -32.96 -11.96 7.72
CA ILE A 866 -31.61 -12.24 7.21
C ILE A 866 -31.33 -11.34 6.00
N ASP A 867 -30.09 -10.93 5.84
CA ASP A 867 -29.57 -10.37 4.62
C ASP A 867 -29.29 -11.48 3.57
N ALA A 868 -29.56 -11.20 2.29
CA ALA A 868 -29.69 -12.24 1.26
C ALA A 868 -28.37 -12.63 0.54
N SER A 869 -27.34 -11.79 0.60
CA SER A 869 -26.00 -12.07 0.06
C SER A 869 -25.00 -12.35 1.17
N THR A 870 -25.00 -11.54 2.24
CA THR A 870 -24.07 -11.69 3.38
C THR A 870 -24.50 -12.78 4.37
N GLY A 871 -25.81 -13.04 4.48
CA GLY A 871 -26.38 -14.00 5.43
C GLY A 871 -26.56 -13.47 6.86
N VAL A 872 -26.36 -12.19 7.13
CA VAL A 872 -26.43 -11.61 8.51
C VAL A 872 -27.86 -11.48 9.02
N ILE A 873 -28.14 -11.94 10.25
CA ILE A 873 -29.46 -11.89 10.89
C ILE A 873 -29.62 -10.66 11.80
N THR A 874 -30.77 -9.97 11.76
CA THR A 874 -31.14 -8.83 12.62
C THR A 874 -32.53 -8.99 13.27
N VAL A 875 -32.80 -8.24 14.35
CA VAL A 875 -34.09 -8.14 15.06
C VAL A 875 -34.99 -7.08 14.43
N VAL A 876 -36.23 -7.45 14.11
CA VAL A 876 -37.26 -6.58 13.52
C VAL A 876 -38.43 -6.31 14.48
N ASP A 877 -38.82 -7.29 15.31
CA ASP A 877 -39.82 -7.15 16.38
C ASP A 877 -39.22 -7.53 17.76
N PRO A 878 -38.77 -6.55 18.56
CA PRO A 878 -38.15 -6.78 19.86
C PRO A 878 -39.02 -7.42 20.95
N ASP A 879 -40.34 -7.24 20.92
CA ASP A 879 -41.21 -7.53 22.08
C ASP A 879 -41.65 -9.01 22.15
N ASN A 880 -41.54 -9.75 21.04
CA ASN A 880 -42.14 -11.09 20.86
C ASN A 880 -41.14 -12.27 20.90
N ILE A 881 -39.88 -12.04 21.31
CA ILE A 881 -38.83 -13.05 21.14
C ILE A 881 -39.00 -14.24 22.11
N LYS A 882 -39.01 -15.45 21.55
CA LYS A 882 -39.11 -16.72 22.31
C LYS A 882 -37.76 -17.05 22.99
N PRO A 883 -37.75 -17.75 24.14
CA PRO A 883 -36.52 -18.05 24.89
C PRO A 883 -35.58 -19.07 24.20
N PHE A 884 -36.10 -19.92 23.31
CA PHE A 884 -35.32 -20.89 22.53
C PHE A 884 -35.81 -21.01 21.07
N PRO A 885 -35.54 -20.02 20.18
CA PRO A 885 -35.89 -20.10 18.76
C PRO A 885 -35.10 -21.19 18.00
N LYS A 886 -35.68 -21.69 16.91
CA LYS A 886 -35.03 -22.59 15.95
C LYS A 886 -35.47 -22.22 14.53
N LEU A 887 -34.53 -22.15 13.59
CA LEU A 887 -34.70 -21.63 12.23
C LEU A 887 -34.14 -22.62 11.18
N GLN A 888 -34.55 -22.49 9.91
CA GLN A 888 -33.97 -23.23 8.77
C GLN A 888 -33.70 -22.30 7.59
N LEU A 889 -32.60 -22.53 6.86
CA LEU A 889 -32.01 -21.64 5.83
C LEU A 889 -31.73 -22.40 4.51
N ARG A 890 -31.64 -21.68 3.37
CA ARG A 890 -31.44 -22.25 2.01
C ARG A 890 -30.35 -21.50 1.22
N VAL A 891 -29.71 -22.17 0.25
CA VAL A 891 -28.84 -21.55 -0.80
C VAL A 891 -29.10 -22.13 -2.22
N SER A 892 -28.83 -21.38 -3.28
CA SER A 892 -29.02 -21.80 -4.71
C SER A 892 -28.14 -21.02 -5.69
N ASP A 893 -27.69 -21.64 -6.79
CA ASP A 893 -26.93 -21.08 -7.94
C ASP A 893 -27.83 -20.60 -9.12
N GLY A 894 -29.08 -21.07 -9.16
CA GLY A 894 -30.02 -20.87 -10.27
C GLY A 894 -30.40 -22.14 -11.06
N LYS A 895 -29.73 -23.29 -10.83
CA LYS A 895 -30.02 -24.60 -11.45
C LYS A 895 -30.21 -25.71 -10.39
N PHE A 896 -29.57 -25.59 -9.23
CA PHE A 896 -29.53 -26.51 -8.09
C PHE A 896 -29.61 -25.76 -6.73
N SER A 897 -29.86 -26.44 -5.60
CA SER A 897 -30.00 -25.78 -4.28
C SER A 897 -29.80 -26.71 -3.06
N SER A 898 -29.56 -26.12 -1.87
CA SER A 898 -29.25 -26.84 -0.62
C SER A 898 -29.82 -26.14 0.65
N VAL A 899 -29.85 -26.82 1.82
CA VAL A 899 -30.58 -26.40 3.06
C VAL A 899 -29.83 -26.71 4.37
N ALA A 900 -29.92 -25.82 5.38
CA ALA A 900 -29.29 -25.92 6.71
C ALA A 900 -30.21 -25.41 7.88
N LYS A 901 -29.78 -25.50 9.15
CA LYS A 901 -30.58 -25.15 10.36
C LYS A 901 -29.82 -24.34 11.43
N VAL A 902 -30.53 -23.60 12.28
CA VAL A 902 -29.95 -22.75 13.36
C VAL A 902 -30.78 -22.84 14.65
N ASN A 903 -30.16 -22.78 15.84
CA ASN A 903 -30.84 -22.68 17.14
C ASN A 903 -30.37 -21.44 17.93
N ILE A 904 -31.26 -20.77 18.66
CA ILE A 904 -30.96 -19.55 19.43
C ILE A 904 -31.41 -19.73 20.90
N ARG A 905 -30.78 -19.03 21.84
CA ARG A 905 -31.18 -18.90 23.26
C ARG A 905 -31.30 -17.42 23.64
N VAL A 906 -32.31 -17.02 24.40
CA VAL A 906 -32.60 -15.59 24.67
C VAL A 906 -32.76 -15.29 26.15
N GLU A 907 -32.10 -14.23 26.62
CA GLU A 907 -31.99 -13.81 28.03
C GLU A 907 -32.36 -12.31 28.17
N LYS A 908 -32.47 -11.77 29.40
CA LYS A 908 -33.00 -10.41 29.66
C LYS A 908 -32.09 -9.57 30.56
N SER A 909 -31.91 -8.30 30.18
CA SER A 909 -31.36 -7.21 30.99
C SER A 909 -32.43 -6.63 31.92
N GLU A 910 -32.01 -6.15 33.09
CA GLU A 910 -32.90 -5.53 34.09
C GLU A 910 -33.01 -3.99 33.93
N ASN A 911 -33.87 -3.35 34.73
CA ASN A 911 -34.44 -2.02 34.44
C ASN A 911 -33.81 -0.85 35.27
N SER A 912 -33.93 0.39 34.79
CA SER A 912 -32.92 1.44 35.04
C SER A 912 -33.33 2.93 35.14
N GLY A 913 -34.32 3.42 34.38
CA GLY A 913 -35.14 4.63 34.65
C GLY A 913 -34.68 6.06 34.23
N LEU A 914 -34.88 6.48 32.96
CA LEU A 914 -34.71 7.87 32.43
C LEU A 914 -35.87 8.29 31.45
N SER A 915 -36.06 9.59 31.08
CA SER A 915 -37.17 10.06 30.16
C SER A 915 -37.07 11.52 29.57
N PHE A 916 -37.99 11.94 28.65
CA PHE A 916 -37.96 13.23 27.88
C PHE A 916 -39.28 14.09 27.89
N GLN A 917 -39.22 15.38 27.45
CA GLN A 917 -40.32 16.39 27.58
C GLN A 917 -41.34 16.56 26.40
N LYS A 918 -40.89 16.75 25.15
CA LYS A 918 -41.73 17.12 23.96
C LYS A 918 -41.61 16.07 22.85
N LYS A 919 -42.37 16.17 21.74
CA LYS A 919 -42.38 15.13 20.68
C LYS A 919 -41.82 15.50 19.25
N VAL A 920 -42.06 16.67 18.62
CA VAL A 920 -41.77 16.94 17.16
C VAL A 920 -41.60 18.48 16.82
N TYR A 921 -41.01 18.91 15.66
CA TYR A 921 -40.70 20.33 15.21
C TYR A 921 -40.62 20.61 13.65
N THR A 922 -40.21 21.82 13.14
CA THR A 922 -40.09 22.26 11.70
C THR A 922 -39.13 23.48 11.41
N GLY A 923 -38.82 23.84 10.12
CA GLY A 923 -38.09 25.08 9.65
C GLY A 923 -37.87 25.24 8.10
N THR A 924 -37.34 26.37 7.53
CA THR A 924 -37.22 26.69 6.05
C THR A 924 -36.07 27.67 5.61
N ILE A 925 -35.37 27.49 4.45
CA ILE A 925 -34.23 28.35 3.92
C ILE A 925 -34.18 28.46 2.35
N LEU A 926 -33.29 29.30 1.78
CA LEU A 926 -32.95 29.50 0.33
C LEU A 926 -31.53 28.98 -0.02
N GLU A 927 -31.32 28.43 -1.22
CA GLU A 927 -30.02 27.93 -1.71
C GLU A 927 -28.92 28.99 -1.93
N ASN A 928 -27.69 28.50 -2.15
CA ASN A 928 -26.42 29.18 -2.43
C ASN A 928 -25.99 30.32 -1.47
N SER A 929 -26.83 30.62 -0.48
CA SER A 929 -26.63 31.63 0.56
C SER A 929 -25.83 31.08 1.75
N THR A 930 -24.89 31.86 2.27
CA THR A 930 -23.96 31.50 3.38
C THR A 930 -24.35 32.12 4.73
N LYS A 931 -25.62 32.48 4.93
CA LYS A 931 -26.06 33.33 6.04
C LYS A 931 -26.76 32.53 7.16
N VAL A 932 -26.06 32.35 8.29
CA VAL A 932 -26.50 31.61 9.49
C VAL A 932 -27.90 32.02 9.99
N THR A 933 -28.77 31.05 10.26
CA THR A 933 -30.13 31.22 10.83
C THR A 933 -30.50 30.14 11.88
N THR A 934 -31.49 30.42 12.76
CA THR A 934 -31.86 29.57 13.93
C THR A 934 -33.11 28.70 13.66
N VAL A 935 -33.23 27.51 14.31
CA VAL A 935 -34.26 26.50 13.99
C VAL A 935 -35.17 26.04 15.17
N ALA A 936 -34.70 25.28 16.20
CA ALA A 936 -35.57 24.59 17.21
C ALA A 936 -34.92 24.34 18.62
N VAL A 937 -35.62 23.74 19.64
CA VAL A 937 -35.11 23.47 21.04
C VAL A 937 -35.84 22.32 21.84
N VAL A 938 -35.17 21.45 22.66
CA VAL A 938 -35.71 20.25 23.42
C VAL A 938 -35.14 19.96 24.87
N ASN A 939 -35.71 19.04 25.72
CA ASN A 939 -35.32 18.75 27.16
C ASN A 939 -35.63 17.31 27.75
N VAL A 940 -35.05 16.92 28.93
CA VAL A 940 -35.08 15.59 29.65
C VAL A 940 -35.50 15.62 31.16
N LEU A 941 -35.85 14.45 31.74
CA LEU A 941 -36.13 14.19 33.18
C LEU A 941 -35.61 12.80 33.67
N GLY A 942 -35.01 12.70 34.87
CA GLY A 942 -34.92 11.41 35.62
C GLY A 942 -33.67 11.09 36.46
N SER A 943 -32.55 11.80 36.30
CA SER A 943 -31.22 11.47 36.87
C SER A 943 -31.07 11.65 38.40
N ALA A 944 -30.22 10.84 39.03
CA ALA A 944 -29.76 11.04 40.41
C ALA A 944 -28.66 12.12 40.55
N LEU A 945 -28.37 12.52 41.79
CA LEU A 945 -27.33 13.53 42.10
C LEU A 945 -25.93 12.97 41.79
N ASN A 946 -25.16 13.71 41.00
CA ASN A 946 -23.86 13.32 40.40
C ASN A 946 -23.91 12.07 39.48
N GLU A 947 -25.10 11.65 39.01
CA GLU A 947 -25.21 10.62 37.97
C GLU A 947 -24.94 11.24 36.59
N HIS A 948 -23.95 10.72 35.86
CA HIS A 948 -23.58 11.24 34.56
C HIS A 948 -24.57 10.78 33.48
N VAL A 949 -25.51 11.66 33.14
CA VAL A 949 -26.53 11.43 32.10
C VAL A 949 -26.21 12.26 30.87
N ILE A 950 -26.03 11.58 29.75
CA ILE A 950 -25.64 12.15 28.46
C ILE A 950 -26.87 12.19 27.55
N PHE A 951 -27.14 13.31 26.88
CA PHE A 951 -28.07 13.35 25.75
C PHE A 951 -27.28 13.01 24.48
N SER A 952 -27.67 11.95 23.78
CA SER A 952 -27.04 11.52 22.52
C SER A 952 -28.11 11.33 21.46
N ILE A 953 -27.95 11.88 20.24
CA ILE A 953 -28.92 11.56 19.17
C ILE A 953 -28.77 10.05 18.83
N LEU A 954 -29.85 9.26 18.78
CA LEU A 954 -29.81 7.85 18.34
C LEU A 954 -29.53 7.72 16.83
N ASN A 955 -29.86 8.76 16.07
CA ASN A 955 -29.51 8.94 14.66
C ASN A 955 -28.99 10.38 14.44
N PRO A 956 -27.73 10.70 14.84
CA PRO A 956 -27.15 12.04 14.72
C PRO A 956 -27.15 12.62 13.31
N THR A 957 -27.11 13.95 13.20
CA THR A 957 -26.86 14.67 11.93
C THR A 957 -26.10 15.98 12.17
N ASP A 958 -25.18 16.32 11.29
CA ASP A 958 -24.19 17.39 11.52
C ASP A 958 -24.68 18.79 11.12
N MET A 959 -25.71 18.86 10.29
CA MET A 959 -26.35 20.12 9.88
C MET A 959 -27.14 20.81 11.01
N PHE A 960 -27.39 20.10 12.11
CA PHE A 960 -28.23 20.53 13.23
C PHE A 960 -27.56 20.20 14.57
N GLU A 961 -26.75 21.12 15.07
CA GLU A 961 -26.17 21.02 16.41
C GLU A 961 -27.28 20.84 17.48
N ILE A 962 -27.07 19.97 18.47
CA ILE A 962 -27.84 19.93 19.71
C ILE A 962 -26.89 20.02 20.89
N GLY A 963 -27.11 20.98 21.79
CA GLY A 963 -26.32 21.06 23.01
C GLY A 963 -26.62 19.88 23.94
N SER A 964 -25.62 19.04 24.22
CA SER A 964 -25.71 17.85 25.10
C SER A 964 -26.16 18.13 26.54
N THR A 965 -26.22 19.41 26.93
CA THR A 965 -26.73 19.92 28.22
C THR A 965 -27.77 21.04 28.07
N SER A 966 -28.11 21.48 26.86
CA SER A 966 -28.91 22.71 26.61
C SER A 966 -29.97 22.61 25.50
N GLY A 967 -29.93 21.59 24.64
CA GLY A 967 -31.02 21.18 23.76
C GLY A 967 -31.42 22.14 22.62
N ALA A 968 -30.69 23.24 22.37
CA ALA A 968 -30.99 24.19 21.30
C ALA A 968 -30.41 23.75 19.94
N ILE A 969 -31.12 24.08 18.84
CA ILE A 969 -30.88 23.60 17.48
C ILE A 969 -30.87 24.78 16.48
N ARG A 970 -29.80 24.85 15.68
CA ARG A 970 -29.45 26.00 14.84
C ARG A 970 -28.87 25.49 13.51
N THR A 971 -28.87 26.32 12.47
CA THR A 971 -27.98 26.07 11.32
C THR A 971 -26.59 26.60 11.62
N THR A 972 -25.59 25.96 11.05
CA THR A 972 -24.16 26.24 11.29
C THR A 972 -23.55 27.24 10.29
N GLY A 973 -24.26 27.57 9.20
CA GLY A 973 -23.83 28.53 8.17
C GLY A 973 -23.42 27.92 6.82
N VAL A 974 -23.49 26.59 6.71
CA VAL A 974 -23.28 25.84 5.46
C VAL A 974 -24.27 26.30 4.38
N ARG A 975 -23.84 26.28 3.10
CA ARG A 975 -24.72 26.58 1.96
C ARG A 975 -25.79 25.49 1.82
N PHE A 976 -26.92 25.89 1.27
CA PHE A 976 -27.95 24.96 0.83
C PHE A 976 -27.95 24.86 -0.70
N ASP A 977 -28.35 23.70 -1.18
CA ASP A 977 -28.41 23.27 -2.57
C ASP A 977 -29.77 22.53 -2.68
N ARG A 978 -30.61 22.90 -3.66
CA ARG A 978 -31.97 22.35 -3.77
C ARG A 978 -31.96 20.98 -4.43
N GLU A 979 -31.08 20.78 -5.41
CA GLU A 979 -30.90 19.58 -6.21
C GLU A 979 -30.54 18.40 -5.32
N VAL A 980 -29.76 18.66 -4.26
CA VAL A 980 -29.29 17.66 -3.30
C VAL A 980 -30.36 17.26 -2.27
N LYS A 981 -30.96 18.18 -1.49
CA LYS A 981 -31.89 17.78 -0.42
C LYS A 981 -32.86 18.85 0.11
N ASP A 982 -34.15 18.52 0.08
CA ASP A 982 -35.21 19.47 0.44
C ASP A 982 -35.75 19.42 1.89
N LYS A 983 -35.57 18.34 2.69
CA LYS A 983 -36.15 18.13 4.06
C LYS A 983 -35.35 17.22 5.04
N TYR A 984 -35.63 17.29 6.36
CA TYR A 984 -34.86 16.61 7.46
C TYR A 984 -35.69 16.13 8.70
N GLU A 985 -35.23 15.12 9.47
CA GLU A 985 -35.79 14.55 10.75
C GLU A 985 -34.73 13.92 11.72
N LEU A 986 -34.96 13.81 13.06
CA LEU A 986 -34.00 13.39 14.14
C LEU A 986 -34.63 12.63 15.36
N ILE A 987 -33.89 11.81 16.16
CA ILE A 987 -34.30 10.98 17.35
C ILE A 987 -33.18 10.88 18.45
N VAL A 988 -33.43 10.86 19.78
CA VAL A 988 -32.40 11.04 20.87
C VAL A 988 -32.47 10.02 22.04
N GLU A 989 -31.35 9.48 22.57
CA GLU A 989 -31.15 8.63 23.79
C GLU A 989 -30.58 9.39 25.03
N ALA A 990 -30.72 8.81 26.23
CA ALA A 990 -29.83 8.97 27.38
C ALA A 990 -29.48 7.62 28.10
N ARG A 991 -28.26 7.50 28.66
CA ARG A 991 -27.58 6.23 29.07
C ARG A 991 -26.75 6.34 30.37
N SER A 992 -26.44 5.21 31.04
CA SER A 992 -25.56 5.10 32.24
C SER A 992 -24.71 3.81 32.25
N ASN A 993 -23.56 3.78 32.96
CA ASN A 993 -22.51 2.74 32.85
C ASN A 993 -21.73 2.52 34.17
N ASP A 994 -21.72 1.29 34.74
CA ASP A 994 -20.96 0.89 35.95
C ASP A 994 -20.53 -0.59 35.85
N ILE A 995 -19.36 -0.94 36.38
CA ILE A 995 -18.62 -2.19 36.15
C ILE A 995 -18.94 -3.26 37.22
N ARG A 996 -19.56 -2.88 38.35
CA ARG A 996 -19.74 -3.78 39.51
C ARG A 996 -20.95 -4.71 39.45
N GLY A 997 -21.83 -4.56 38.46
CA GLY A 997 -23.06 -5.32 38.32
C GLY A 997 -23.07 -6.17 37.05
N GLU A 998 -23.91 -7.21 37.03
CA GLU A 998 -23.99 -8.13 35.89
C GLU A 998 -24.83 -7.56 34.71
N HIS A 999 -25.48 -6.37 34.81
CA HIS A 999 -26.44 -5.82 33.80
C HIS A 999 -26.54 -4.24 33.68
N PRO A 1000 -26.90 -3.61 32.52
CA PRO A 1000 -26.84 -2.12 32.18
C PRO A 1000 -28.16 -1.23 32.08
N ARG A 1001 -28.13 0.06 31.57
CA ARG A 1001 -29.17 1.17 31.77
C ARG A 1001 -29.42 2.28 30.63
N VAL A 1002 -30.67 2.64 30.13
CA VAL A 1002 -31.02 3.61 28.96
C VAL A 1002 -32.50 4.25 28.79
N ALA A 1003 -32.80 5.31 27.91
CA ALA A 1003 -34.16 5.92 27.45
C ALA A 1003 -34.23 7.03 26.28
N HIS A 1004 -35.38 7.53 25.65
CA HIS A 1004 -35.45 8.22 24.26
C HIS A 1004 -36.48 9.41 23.78
N VAL A 1005 -36.30 10.20 22.63
CA VAL A 1005 -37.20 11.27 21.92
C VAL A 1005 -36.96 11.75 20.39
N MET A 1006 -37.54 12.85 19.73
CA MET A 1006 -37.52 13.24 18.22
C MET A 1006 -37.64 14.79 17.68
N VAL A 1007 -37.22 15.23 16.41
CA VAL A 1007 -37.19 16.63 15.70
C VAL A 1007 -37.19 16.71 14.06
N ASN A 1008 -37.37 17.87 13.27
CA ASN A 1008 -37.55 18.02 11.73
C ASN A 1008 -37.30 19.44 10.94
N VAL A 1009 -37.01 19.59 9.56
CA VAL A 1009 -36.65 20.88 8.71
C VAL A 1009 -36.83 20.93 7.07
N THR A 1010 -36.58 22.04 6.23
CA THR A 1010 -36.91 22.32 4.69
C THR A 1010 -36.09 23.38 3.75
N ILE A 1011 -36.05 23.41 2.33
CA ILE A 1011 -35.20 24.26 1.28
C ILE A 1011 -35.84 24.81 -0.16
N LEU A 1012 -35.18 25.62 -1.12
CA LEU A 1012 -35.62 26.31 -2.48
C LEU A 1012 -34.53 26.77 -3.63
N ASP A 1013 -34.86 27.27 -4.92
CA ASP A 1013 -34.28 27.17 -6.40
C ASP A 1013 -33.72 28.35 -7.39
N ILE A 1014 -32.95 28.10 -8.52
CA ILE A 1014 -32.39 28.98 -9.67
C ILE A 1014 -32.19 28.28 -11.11
N ASN A 1015 -31.85 29.00 -12.23
CA ASN A 1015 -31.34 28.48 -13.55
C ASN A 1015 -29.84 28.76 -13.79
N ASP A 1016 -29.05 27.72 -14.06
CA ASP A 1016 -27.63 27.81 -14.49
C ASP A 1016 -27.11 26.65 -15.39
N ASN A 1017 -27.99 25.79 -15.92
CA ASN A 1017 -27.64 24.64 -16.75
C ASN A 1017 -27.99 24.82 -18.25
N CYS A 1018 -27.58 23.85 -19.09
CA CYS A 1018 -27.83 23.81 -20.53
C CYS A 1018 -28.28 22.40 -20.97
N PRO A 1019 -29.06 22.24 -22.06
CA PRO A 1019 -29.56 20.93 -22.45
C PRO A 1019 -28.46 19.96 -22.90
N MET A 1020 -28.38 18.82 -22.21
CA MET A 1020 -27.46 17.74 -22.50
C MET A 1020 -28.20 16.58 -23.16
N PHE A 1021 -27.71 16.13 -24.33
CA PHE A 1021 -28.19 14.88 -24.94
C PHE A 1021 -27.84 13.69 -24.04
N VAL A 1022 -28.85 12.92 -23.65
CA VAL A 1022 -28.70 11.71 -22.82
C VAL A 1022 -28.74 10.45 -23.68
N ASN A 1023 -27.98 9.43 -23.26
CA ASN A 1023 -27.74 8.18 -24.00
C ASN A 1023 -26.85 8.38 -25.26
N LEU A 1024 -25.77 9.16 -25.12
CA LEU A 1024 -24.68 9.21 -26.09
C LEU A 1024 -23.84 7.92 -26.05
N PRO A 1025 -23.27 7.45 -27.17
CA PRO A 1025 -23.42 7.95 -28.55
C PRO A 1025 -24.65 7.38 -29.28
N TYR A 1026 -25.31 8.19 -30.11
CA TYR A 1026 -26.50 7.75 -30.84
C TYR A 1026 -26.17 6.95 -32.12
N TYR A 1027 -26.37 5.64 -32.02
CA TYR A 1027 -26.42 4.73 -33.15
C TYR A 1027 -27.85 4.22 -33.38
N ALA A 1028 -28.23 4.02 -34.64
CA ALA A 1028 -29.56 3.55 -35.00
C ALA A 1028 -29.53 2.57 -36.18
N VAL A 1029 -30.56 1.74 -36.26
CA VAL A 1029 -30.66 0.62 -37.21
C VAL A 1029 -31.99 0.68 -37.95
N VAL A 1030 -31.95 0.50 -39.27
CA VAL A 1030 -33.15 0.46 -40.12
C VAL A 1030 -33.09 -0.71 -41.10
N SER A 1031 -34.22 -1.38 -41.34
CA SER A 1031 -34.31 -2.46 -42.33
C SER A 1031 -34.39 -1.89 -43.76
N VAL A 1032 -33.96 -2.68 -44.75
CA VAL A 1032 -34.16 -2.38 -46.18
C VAL A 1032 -35.66 -2.35 -46.55
N ASP A 1033 -36.48 -3.16 -45.88
CA ASP A 1033 -37.93 -3.25 -46.12
C ASP A 1033 -38.77 -2.10 -45.50
N ALA A 1034 -38.11 -1.14 -44.84
CA ALA A 1034 -38.79 -0.05 -44.14
C ALA A 1034 -39.60 0.85 -45.09
N GLN A 1035 -40.82 1.20 -44.69
CA GLN A 1035 -41.73 2.02 -45.47
C GLN A 1035 -41.63 3.51 -45.12
N LYS A 1036 -41.97 4.35 -46.09
CA LYS A 1036 -42.09 5.80 -45.88
C LYS A 1036 -43.09 6.12 -44.76
N GLY A 1037 -42.57 6.65 -43.66
CA GLY A 1037 -43.30 6.96 -42.43
C GLY A 1037 -42.69 6.33 -41.19
N ASP A 1038 -41.91 5.26 -41.33
CA ASP A 1038 -41.37 4.49 -40.20
C ASP A 1038 -40.42 5.33 -39.32
N MET A 1039 -40.50 5.11 -38.01
CA MET A 1039 -39.63 5.74 -37.01
C MET A 1039 -38.36 4.89 -36.80
N ILE A 1040 -37.19 5.53 -36.84
CA ILE A 1040 -35.88 4.87 -36.83
C ILE A 1040 -35.25 4.94 -35.43
N THR A 1041 -35.25 6.13 -34.83
CA THR A 1041 -34.72 6.39 -33.48
C THR A 1041 -35.31 7.67 -32.91
N LYS A 1042 -35.03 7.97 -31.64
CA LYS A 1042 -35.47 9.16 -30.93
C LYS A 1042 -34.30 9.69 -30.11
N VAL A 1043 -33.81 10.88 -30.45
CA VAL A 1043 -32.83 11.59 -29.61
C VAL A 1043 -33.56 12.28 -28.46
N HIS A 1044 -32.90 12.43 -27.31
CA HIS A 1044 -33.46 13.07 -26.14
C HIS A 1044 -32.38 13.84 -25.40
N ALA A 1045 -32.61 15.14 -25.20
CA ALA A 1045 -31.84 15.95 -24.28
C ALA A 1045 -32.71 16.33 -23.08
N VAL A 1046 -32.06 16.45 -21.92
CA VAL A 1046 -32.65 16.91 -20.65
C VAL A 1046 -31.91 18.15 -20.19
N ASP A 1047 -32.58 18.92 -19.35
CA ASP A 1047 -31.99 20.00 -18.57
C ASP A 1047 -32.30 19.74 -17.08
N MET A 1048 -31.49 20.30 -16.19
CA MET A 1048 -31.61 20.12 -14.74
C MET A 1048 -32.45 21.24 -14.10
N ASP A 1049 -32.56 22.38 -14.79
CA ASP A 1049 -33.24 23.56 -14.29
C ASP A 1049 -34.77 23.43 -14.33
N LYS A 1050 -35.43 24.18 -13.44
CA LYS A 1050 -36.87 24.04 -13.23
C LYS A 1050 -37.73 24.94 -14.14
N ASP A 1051 -38.92 24.42 -14.45
CA ASP A 1051 -39.98 25.09 -15.21
C ASP A 1051 -39.51 25.52 -16.63
N ASP A 1052 -39.82 26.73 -17.12
CA ASP A 1052 -39.56 27.14 -18.52
C ASP A 1052 -38.07 27.08 -18.94
N ASN A 1053 -37.16 27.10 -17.96
CA ASN A 1053 -35.72 27.00 -18.19
C ASN A 1053 -35.31 25.61 -18.71
N GLY A 1054 -36.08 24.56 -18.41
CA GLY A 1054 -35.77 23.18 -18.75
C GLY A 1054 -36.58 22.56 -19.90
N ASP A 1055 -37.38 23.32 -20.68
CA ASP A 1055 -38.06 22.78 -21.88
C ASP A 1055 -37.14 22.73 -23.10
N VAL A 1056 -37.16 21.62 -23.85
CA VAL A 1056 -36.12 21.29 -24.86
C VAL A 1056 -36.71 21.00 -26.25
N ARG A 1057 -36.10 21.58 -27.29
CA ARG A 1057 -36.51 21.49 -28.71
C ARG A 1057 -35.39 21.01 -29.63
N TYR A 1058 -35.75 20.29 -30.71
CA TYR A 1058 -34.82 19.55 -31.58
C TYR A 1058 -34.84 20.05 -33.05
N GLU A 1059 -33.73 19.96 -33.79
CA GLU A 1059 -33.60 20.38 -35.20
C GLU A 1059 -32.60 19.51 -35.99
N LEU A 1060 -32.89 19.13 -37.24
CA LEU A 1060 -31.93 18.42 -38.11
C LEU A 1060 -31.06 19.44 -38.88
N ILE A 1061 -29.75 19.42 -38.64
CA ILE A 1061 -28.79 20.38 -39.21
C ILE A 1061 -28.10 19.83 -40.47
N LYS A 1062 -27.75 18.54 -40.50
CA LYS A 1062 -26.96 17.93 -41.58
C LYS A 1062 -27.36 16.47 -41.83
N GLY A 1063 -27.08 15.98 -43.04
CA GLY A 1063 -27.31 14.59 -43.45
C GLY A 1063 -28.65 14.38 -44.18
N HIS A 1064 -28.57 13.81 -45.40
CA HIS A 1064 -29.65 13.29 -46.27
C HIS A 1064 -31.12 13.64 -45.94
N GLY A 1065 -31.45 14.93 -45.83
CA GLY A 1065 -32.80 15.43 -45.51
C GLY A 1065 -33.87 15.17 -46.58
N GLU A 1066 -33.52 14.53 -47.70
CA GLU A 1066 -34.46 13.98 -48.68
C GLU A 1066 -35.04 12.62 -48.23
N LEU A 1067 -34.24 11.85 -47.47
CA LEU A 1067 -34.55 10.51 -46.97
C LEU A 1067 -35.02 10.50 -45.51
N PHE A 1068 -34.59 11.45 -44.68
CA PHE A 1068 -34.88 11.49 -43.24
C PHE A 1068 -35.54 12.79 -42.78
N LYS A 1069 -36.24 12.77 -41.63
CA LYS A 1069 -36.91 13.91 -41.01
C LYS A 1069 -36.95 13.76 -39.48
N VAL A 1070 -36.62 14.82 -38.74
CA VAL A 1070 -36.69 14.88 -37.27
C VAL A 1070 -37.93 15.66 -36.81
N CYS A 1071 -38.51 15.29 -35.67
CA CYS A 1071 -39.64 15.99 -35.04
C CYS A 1071 -39.18 16.99 -33.96
N ARG A 1072 -39.52 18.28 -34.13
CA ARG A 1072 -38.99 19.38 -33.27
C ARG A 1072 -39.35 19.32 -31.78
N LYS A 1073 -40.41 18.62 -31.39
CA LYS A 1073 -40.85 18.50 -29.98
C LYS A 1073 -40.60 17.13 -29.35
N THR A 1074 -40.38 16.09 -30.15
CA THR A 1074 -40.22 14.71 -29.64
C THR A 1074 -38.86 14.10 -29.95
N GLY A 1075 -38.00 14.73 -30.75
CA GLY A 1075 -36.68 14.19 -31.10
C GLY A 1075 -36.72 12.96 -32.03
N GLU A 1076 -37.92 12.56 -32.48
CA GLU A 1076 -38.15 11.34 -33.27
C GLU A 1076 -37.67 11.51 -34.72
N VAL A 1077 -36.84 10.59 -35.17
CA VAL A 1077 -36.25 10.51 -36.51
C VAL A 1077 -37.06 9.53 -37.35
N THR A 1078 -37.54 9.98 -38.51
CA THR A 1078 -38.53 9.27 -39.35
C THR A 1078 -38.09 9.20 -40.82
N LEU A 1079 -38.49 8.12 -41.50
CA LEU A 1079 -38.16 7.84 -42.89
C LEU A 1079 -39.11 8.55 -43.87
N LYS A 1080 -38.56 9.26 -44.85
CA LYS A 1080 -39.27 10.18 -45.77
C LYS A 1080 -39.42 9.63 -47.19
N GLN A 1081 -38.58 8.67 -47.57
CA GLN A 1081 -38.58 7.89 -48.82
C GLN A 1081 -37.97 6.50 -48.55
N ASN A 1082 -38.32 5.49 -49.35
CA ASN A 1082 -37.77 4.13 -49.20
C ASN A 1082 -36.25 4.12 -49.45
N LEU A 1083 -35.55 3.16 -48.84
CA LEU A 1083 -34.09 3.03 -48.92
C LEU A 1083 -33.69 1.99 -49.97
N GLU A 1084 -32.70 2.31 -50.82
CA GLU A 1084 -32.14 1.39 -51.80
C GLU A 1084 -30.75 0.90 -51.39
N GLY A 1085 -30.55 -0.42 -51.38
CA GLY A 1085 -29.25 -1.08 -51.16
C GLY A 1085 -28.97 -1.53 -49.72
N HIS A 1086 -28.49 -2.76 -49.58
CA HIS A 1086 -28.11 -3.37 -48.29
C HIS A 1086 -26.83 -2.76 -47.70
N ASN A 1087 -26.69 -2.81 -46.37
CA ASN A 1087 -25.46 -2.52 -45.62
C ASN A 1087 -24.83 -1.14 -45.90
N ARG A 1088 -25.67 -0.12 -46.07
CA ARG A 1088 -25.27 1.29 -46.19
C ARG A 1088 -25.30 1.98 -44.82
N GLU A 1089 -24.46 3.00 -44.66
CA GLU A 1089 -24.42 3.88 -43.49
C GLU A 1089 -24.78 5.31 -43.90
N TYR A 1090 -25.54 6.00 -43.06
CA TYR A 1090 -25.91 7.41 -43.21
C TYR A 1090 -25.63 8.15 -41.90
N GLU A 1091 -24.97 9.30 -41.99
CA GLU A 1091 -24.71 10.17 -40.84
C GLU A 1091 -25.66 11.37 -40.88
N LEU A 1092 -26.33 11.64 -39.76
CA LEU A 1092 -27.14 12.84 -39.51
C LEU A 1092 -26.51 13.66 -38.39
N ILE A 1093 -26.72 14.98 -38.38
CA ILE A 1093 -26.39 15.85 -37.22
C ILE A 1093 -27.66 16.54 -36.76
N ILE A 1094 -27.99 16.39 -35.47
CA ILE A 1094 -29.19 16.92 -34.83
C ILE A 1094 -28.75 17.88 -33.70
N ALA A 1095 -29.43 19.01 -33.56
CA ALA A 1095 -29.22 19.96 -32.48
C ALA A 1095 -30.39 19.96 -31.48
N ALA A 1096 -30.10 20.18 -30.21
CA ALA A 1096 -31.05 20.48 -29.15
C ALA A 1096 -30.81 21.89 -28.59
N TYR A 1097 -31.88 22.54 -28.13
CA TYR A 1097 -31.89 23.89 -27.55
C TYR A 1097 -32.92 23.96 -26.42
N ASP A 1098 -32.72 24.86 -25.46
CA ASP A 1098 -33.70 25.16 -24.41
C ASP A 1098 -34.75 26.22 -24.85
N GLY A 1099 -35.65 26.55 -23.90
CA GLY A 1099 -36.63 27.63 -23.94
C GLY A 1099 -36.21 28.93 -23.25
N GLY A 1100 -34.97 29.02 -22.76
CA GLY A 1100 -34.44 30.15 -22.00
C GLY A 1100 -34.34 31.46 -22.79
N ILE A 1101 -34.22 32.58 -22.07
CA ILE A 1101 -34.23 33.94 -22.66
C ILE A 1101 -33.01 34.17 -23.58
N SER A 1102 -31.88 33.52 -23.28
CA SER A 1102 -30.67 33.46 -24.10
C SER A 1102 -30.34 31.98 -24.34
N PRO A 1103 -30.97 31.33 -25.34
CA PRO A 1103 -31.03 29.88 -25.38
C PRO A 1103 -29.69 29.24 -25.74
N CYS A 1104 -29.30 28.29 -24.92
CA CYS A 1104 -28.15 27.41 -25.08
C CYS A 1104 -28.45 26.34 -26.14
N SER A 1105 -27.41 25.65 -26.63
CA SER A 1105 -27.57 24.64 -27.67
C SER A 1105 -26.43 23.64 -27.76
N THR A 1106 -26.78 22.38 -27.99
CA THR A 1106 -25.84 21.25 -28.12
C THR A 1106 -26.12 20.49 -29.42
N GLU A 1107 -25.08 20.06 -30.14
CA GLU A 1107 -25.19 19.25 -31.37
C GLU A 1107 -24.73 17.80 -31.13
N VAL A 1108 -25.28 16.85 -31.90
CA VAL A 1108 -24.91 15.42 -31.83
C VAL A 1108 -24.95 14.74 -33.19
N PRO A 1109 -23.95 13.90 -33.54
CA PRO A 1109 -24.04 12.99 -34.68
C PRO A 1109 -24.95 11.78 -34.35
N VAL A 1110 -25.73 11.35 -35.33
CA VAL A 1110 -26.56 10.14 -35.27
C VAL A 1110 -26.23 9.28 -36.47
N HIS A 1111 -25.63 8.12 -36.22
CA HIS A 1111 -25.21 7.19 -37.28
C HIS A 1111 -26.28 6.12 -37.50
N ILE A 1112 -26.88 6.09 -38.69
CA ILE A 1112 -27.92 5.14 -39.10
C ILE A 1112 -27.32 4.08 -40.01
N LYS A 1113 -27.30 2.82 -39.56
CA LYS A 1113 -26.82 1.67 -40.35
C LYS A 1113 -27.97 0.79 -40.84
N VAL A 1114 -27.92 0.41 -42.12
CA VAL A 1114 -28.92 -0.46 -42.75
C VAL A 1114 -28.52 -1.93 -42.58
N ILE A 1115 -28.93 -2.58 -41.49
CA ILE A 1115 -28.55 -3.98 -41.18
C ILE A 1115 -29.74 -4.94 -41.14
N ASP A 1116 -29.40 -6.23 -41.27
CA ASP A 1116 -30.26 -7.37 -40.94
C ASP A 1116 -30.14 -7.72 -39.44
N LYS A 1117 -31.16 -8.36 -38.84
CA LYS A 1117 -31.37 -8.35 -37.37
C LYS A 1117 -30.85 -9.61 -36.65
N SER A 1118 -29.66 -9.58 -36.05
CA SER A 1118 -29.08 -10.83 -35.48
C SER A 1118 -28.06 -10.81 -34.31
N MET A 1119 -27.70 -9.68 -33.63
CA MET A 1119 -26.61 -9.68 -32.61
C MET A 1119 -26.89 -8.94 -31.26
N PRO A 1120 -26.20 -9.26 -30.13
CA PRO A 1120 -26.33 -8.62 -28.79
C PRO A 1120 -25.64 -7.26 -28.59
N VAL A 1121 -25.97 -6.54 -27.49
CA VAL A 1121 -25.53 -5.15 -27.22
C VAL A 1121 -25.41 -4.86 -25.69
N PHE A 1122 -24.39 -4.10 -25.25
CA PHE A 1122 -24.31 -3.54 -23.88
C PHE A 1122 -25.27 -2.34 -23.65
N ASP A 1123 -25.65 -2.07 -22.40
CA ASP A 1123 -26.46 -0.89 -22.05
C ASP A 1123 -25.63 0.42 -22.03
N LYS A 1124 -24.32 0.32 -21.77
CA LYS A 1124 -23.34 1.43 -21.85
C LYS A 1124 -22.03 0.95 -22.49
N GLN A 1125 -21.25 1.87 -23.04
CA GLN A 1125 -19.98 1.56 -23.71
C GLN A 1125 -18.72 1.87 -22.87
N PHE A 1126 -18.85 2.40 -21.63
CA PHE A 1126 -17.73 2.74 -20.75
C PHE A 1126 -18.15 2.92 -19.26
N TYR A 1127 -17.24 2.68 -18.30
CA TYR A 1127 -17.45 2.84 -16.84
C TYR A 1127 -16.17 3.31 -16.09
N THR A 1128 -16.32 3.92 -14.91
CA THR A 1128 -15.22 4.50 -14.09
C THR A 1128 -15.52 4.48 -12.57
N ASP A 1129 -14.52 4.28 -11.71
CA ASP A 1129 -14.63 4.32 -10.23
C ASP A 1129 -13.34 4.83 -9.53
N THR A 1130 -13.39 5.04 -8.21
CA THR A 1130 -12.19 5.31 -7.35
C THR A 1130 -12.21 4.53 -6.03
N VAL A 1131 -11.04 4.35 -5.38
CA VAL A 1131 -10.88 3.57 -4.15
C VAL A 1131 -9.71 4.07 -3.29
N LEU A 1132 -9.84 4.12 -1.96
CA LEU A 1132 -8.73 4.42 -1.04
C LEU A 1132 -7.77 3.23 -0.90
N GLU A 1133 -6.50 3.50 -0.65
CA GLU A 1133 -5.49 2.44 -0.50
C GLU A 1133 -5.59 1.68 0.84
N ASN A 1134 -5.96 2.38 1.92
CA ASN A 1134 -6.14 1.82 3.27
C ASN A 1134 -7.44 1.00 3.46
N ILE A 1135 -8.17 0.72 2.38
CA ILE A 1135 -9.54 0.19 2.45
C ILE A 1135 -9.61 -1.24 2.99
N GLU A 1136 -10.66 -1.55 3.77
CA GLU A 1136 -10.87 -2.90 4.29
C GLU A 1136 -11.11 -3.91 3.16
N LEU A 1137 -10.34 -5.01 3.17
CA LEU A 1137 -10.41 -6.07 2.17
C LEU A 1137 -11.84 -6.59 1.97
N HIS A 1138 -12.25 -6.70 0.69
CA HIS A 1138 -13.60 -7.05 0.22
C HIS A 1138 -14.68 -5.96 0.40
N SER A 1139 -14.30 -4.69 0.55
CA SER A 1139 -15.21 -3.56 0.33
C SER A 1139 -15.82 -3.56 -1.10
N PRO A 1140 -17.14 -3.36 -1.27
CA PRO A 1140 -17.75 -3.25 -2.59
C PRO A 1140 -17.46 -1.88 -3.23
N LEU A 1141 -17.13 -1.90 -4.54
CA LEU A 1141 -17.02 -0.71 -5.38
C LEU A 1141 -18.40 -0.19 -5.83
N ALA A 1142 -18.45 1.02 -6.40
CA ALA A 1142 -19.70 1.68 -6.79
C ALA A 1142 -20.18 1.35 -8.22
N VAL A 1143 -19.32 0.76 -9.07
CA VAL A 1143 -19.64 0.37 -10.45
C VAL A 1143 -20.41 -0.96 -10.56
N SER A 1144 -21.56 -0.94 -11.23
CA SER A 1144 -22.32 -2.13 -11.67
C SER A 1144 -22.62 -2.06 -13.18
N ILE A 1145 -22.58 -3.22 -13.87
CA ILE A 1145 -22.44 -3.34 -15.33
C ILE A 1145 -23.54 -4.23 -15.94
N GLN A 1146 -24.15 -3.80 -17.06
CA GLN A 1146 -25.29 -4.51 -17.66
C GLN A 1146 -25.35 -4.47 -19.21
N ALA A 1147 -25.95 -5.50 -19.80
CA ALA A 1147 -26.12 -5.72 -21.24
C ALA A 1147 -27.40 -6.49 -21.58
N GLN A 1148 -27.80 -6.48 -22.87
CA GLN A 1148 -29.02 -7.11 -23.38
C GLN A 1148 -28.83 -7.87 -24.71
N SER A 1149 -29.55 -9.00 -24.87
CA SER A 1149 -29.61 -9.74 -26.14
C SER A 1149 -30.97 -9.51 -26.83
N PRO A 1150 -31.02 -9.03 -28.10
CA PRO A 1150 -32.25 -8.93 -28.89
C PRO A 1150 -32.96 -10.26 -29.17
N LEU A 1151 -32.32 -11.40 -28.85
CA LEU A 1151 -32.91 -12.74 -28.90
C LEU A 1151 -33.39 -13.23 -27.51
N GLY A 1152 -33.38 -12.37 -26.48
CA GLY A 1152 -33.84 -12.67 -25.13
C GLY A 1152 -32.95 -13.64 -24.34
N ARG A 1153 -31.71 -13.87 -24.80
CA ARG A 1153 -30.76 -14.79 -24.16
C ARG A 1153 -30.09 -14.16 -22.95
N LYS A 1154 -29.77 -14.99 -21.96
CA LYS A 1154 -28.85 -14.63 -20.87
C LYS A 1154 -27.48 -14.21 -21.43
N LEU A 1155 -26.80 -13.35 -20.69
CA LEU A 1155 -25.43 -12.92 -20.91
C LEU A 1155 -24.58 -13.22 -19.66
N ILE A 1156 -23.27 -13.39 -19.85
CA ILE A 1156 -22.30 -13.61 -18.76
C ILE A 1156 -21.22 -12.54 -18.79
N TYR A 1157 -20.79 -12.08 -17.61
CA TYR A 1157 -19.72 -11.09 -17.43
C TYR A 1157 -18.45 -11.72 -16.86
N SER A 1158 -17.29 -11.21 -17.29
CA SER A 1158 -15.97 -11.60 -16.78
C SER A 1158 -14.97 -10.46 -16.96
N ILE A 1159 -14.07 -10.27 -15.99
CA ILE A 1159 -12.85 -9.46 -16.17
C ILE A 1159 -11.83 -10.34 -16.90
N VAL A 1160 -11.33 -9.88 -18.03
CA VAL A 1160 -10.42 -10.65 -18.91
C VAL A 1160 -8.99 -10.09 -18.88
N LYS A 1161 -8.79 -8.89 -18.31
CA LYS A 1161 -7.49 -8.19 -18.25
C LYS A 1161 -7.50 -7.05 -17.23
N GLY A 1162 -6.35 -6.75 -16.62
CA GLY A 1162 -6.09 -5.54 -15.83
C GLY A 1162 -6.16 -5.73 -14.32
N ASN A 1163 -6.09 -6.98 -13.86
CA ASN A 1163 -6.36 -7.44 -12.49
C ASN A 1163 -5.35 -8.54 -12.13
N ASP A 1164 -4.07 -8.19 -12.26
CA ASP A 1164 -2.98 -9.14 -12.51
C ASP A 1164 -2.44 -9.77 -11.20
N PHE A 1165 -2.83 -9.23 -10.04
CA PHE A 1165 -2.57 -9.76 -8.70
C PHE A 1165 -3.86 -10.03 -7.91
N GLU A 1166 -4.99 -10.18 -8.61
CA GLU A 1166 -6.34 -10.39 -8.05
C GLU A 1166 -6.80 -9.26 -7.09
N GLU A 1167 -6.43 -8.02 -7.42
CA GLU A 1167 -6.70 -6.82 -6.62
C GLU A 1167 -8.21 -6.47 -6.53
N PHE A 1168 -9.00 -6.86 -7.53
CA PHE A 1168 -10.44 -6.65 -7.64
C PHE A 1168 -11.18 -7.94 -8.03
N ALA A 1169 -12.48 -8.00 -7.71
CA ALA A 1169 -13.36 -9.10 -8.09
C ALA A 1169 -14.73 -8.58 -8.54
N LEU A 1170 -15.41 -9.33 -9.43
CA LEU A 1170 -16.82 -9.09 -9.75
C LEU A 1170 -17.69 -9.74 -8.65
N ASP A 1171 -18.37 -8.93 -7.84
CA ASP A 1171 -19.49 -9.43 -7.05
C ASP A 1171 -20.77 -9.38 -7.92
N PHE A 1172 -21.29 -10.55 -8.29
CA PHE A 1172 -22.56 -10.67 -9.03
C PHE A 1172 -23.77 -10.86 -8.10
N ASN A 1173 -23.69 -10.39 -6.85
CA ASN A 1173 -24.83 -10.25 -5.93
C ASN A 1173 -25.50 -8.86 -5.99
N THR A 1174 -24.92 -7.89 -6.69
CA THR A 1174 -25.39 -6.49 -6.83
C THR A 1174 -25.57 -6.04 -8.28
#